data_AF-A0A2T3YTP1-F1
#
_entry.id   AF-A0A2T3YTP1-F1
#
_cell.length_a   1.000
_cell.length_b   1.000
_cell.length_c   1.000
_cell.angle_alpha   90.00
_cell.angle_beta   90.00
_cell.angle_gamma   90.00
#
_symmetry.space_group_name_H-M   'P 1'
#
loop_
_entity.id
_entity.type
_entity.pdbx_description
1 polymer ?
#
loop_
_entity_poly.entity_id
_entity_poly.type
_entity_poly.pdbx_seq_one_letter_code
_entity_poly.pdbx_strand_id
1 'polypeptide(L)'
;MDVVYVRWHAGEPQEVAEAVAMSATIPEVAAASGIEAISDIAAASGIAATKRTWKVTVQANDRPSFVATITDPFLEAEYKDVFEDYLRNSDRQHWSLQSLELEDGTDDISRAEDRIQAYGEMLLGEIGLFRPGLLRAEIKEVQLVIAEHHDHASSEEGVRGGIHCLAWELLESVNHPLRPDLHLKVTRVSDFDFAGQPHRPLGPPRSLSSVQGSVNGVFHVLLVIARDFSRRGAARDPEPDLAQWPLMSVQKKLKSRMLLEVVRPGSIEELDEHLKVRAGHGMVFNLVHFDLHGRIMRDEYGNQVPGLLFAKGYQASSPHRHAVPPTHLARATDVAKVLAECRVENVVLNACLSAYNRTGPTTNLAHIFLEHGILNVSAMWFYVHWKTVTTYLGAFYNELLIKGTDFHLAAQRGRDAIRKNPTCRTGKAYEDSFLCVNYTRKFSRLGAVQRESSPTPSTHSADSSTSTTSMKSFMSGKWRGSPRLSDSFLVADEPIMRLELHLLELEYKLMTSRVVYASDLRKASDSDLNVTIERMVSMWLNTNLIDEVFYYKAKDFAKPRFLAGTVSHREKRTRAFNGGYLQLLFPRPVRALRQTLHIIRDVDPVVDPGTQADPLENQRNEDRRVLVERGLQRFAERLHEEGHSYMLFIGSRDAQWWREHLQHLSGEWWLNMAWKYTVHSRYVRDVTLLAGNRREVPRTLQ
;
A
#
# COMPACT_ATOMS: atom_id res chain seq x y z
N MET A 1 -17.90 40.36 17.90
CA MET A 1 -17.30 40.69 16.58
C MET A 1 -17.96 39.76 15.59
N ASP A 2 -18.97 40.30 14.92
CA ASP A 2 -19.92 39.56 14.10
C ASP A 2 -19.31 39.16 12.77
N VAL A 3 -19.39 37.87 12.44
CA VAL A 3 -19.14 37.37 11.08
C VAL A 3 -20.32 36.49 10.69
N VAL A 4 -21.00 36.97 9.64
CA VAL A 4 -22.23 36.49 9.04
C VAL A 4 -21.98 35.18 8.28
N TYR A 5 -22.78 34.15 8.56
CA TYR A 5 -22.85 32.91 7.80
C TYR A 5 -23.73 33.09 6.56
N VAL A 6 -23.17 32.88 5.36
CA VAL A 6 -23.98 32.72 4.13
C VAL A 6 -24.07 31.23 3.80
N ARG A 7 -25.29 30.70 3.92
CA ARG A 7 -25.69 29.32 3.67
C ARG A 7 -26.38 29.28 2.32
N TRP A 8 -25.80 28.59 1.33
CA TRP A 8 -26.47 28.32 0.06
C TRP A 8 -27.16 26.96 0.11
N HIS A 9 -28.49 26.97 0.11
CA HIS A 9 -29.33 25.82 -0.22
C HIS A 9 -30.04 26.10 -1.55
N ALA A 10 -29.96 25.14 -2.46
CA ALA A 10 -30.72 25.08 -3.70
C ALA A 10 -32.22 24.92 -3.42
N GLY A 11 -33.05 25.66 -4.15
CA GLY A 11 -34.50 25.52 -4.17
C GLY A 11 -35.04 25.92 -5.56
N GLU A 12 -35.88 25.06 -6.11
CA GLU A 12 -36.52 25.08 -7.44
C GLU A 12 -37.41 26.32 -7.69
N PRO A 13 -37.74 26.63 -8.97
CA PRO A 13 -38.47 27.83 -9.34
C PRO A 13 -39.99 27.63 -9.35
N GLN A 14 -40.72 28.62 -8.85
CA GLN A 14 -42.18 28.73 -8.99
C GLN A 14 -42.52 30.07 -9.67
N GLU A 15 -43.37 29.99 -10.68
CA GLU A 15 -43.88 31.07 -11.55
C GLU A 15 -44.56 32.22 -10.79
N VAL A 16 -44.40 33.47 -11.27
CA VAL A 16 -45.49 34.43 -11.56
C VAL A 16 -45.01 35.42 -12.64
N ALA A 17 -45.89 35.66 -13.62
CA ALA A 17 -45.71 36.43 -14.85
C ALA A 17 -45.90 37.96 -14.71
N GLU A 18 -45.32 38.73 -15.64
CA GLU A 18 -45.89 39.89 -16.38
C GLU A 18 -44.75 40.53 -17.24
N ALA A 19 -44.69 40.26 -18.55
CA ALA A 19 -45.29 41.04 -19.65
C ALA A 19 -44.51 42.31 -20.03
N VAL A 20 -43.80 42.30 -21.18
CA VAL A 20 -43.98 43.23 -22.33
C VAL A 20 -43.30 42.62 -23.57
N ALA A 21 -44.06 42.62 -24.66
CA ALA A 21 -43.85 41.97 -25.95
C ALA A 21 -42.78 42.63 -26.84
N MET A 22 -42.21 41.85 -27.79
CA MET A 22 -42.25 42.12 -29.25
C MET A 22 -41.71 40.95 -30.09
N SER A 23 -42.66 40.11 -30.54
CA SER A 23 -42.81 39.43 -31.85
C SER A 23 -41.60 39.14 -32.77
N ALA A 24 -41.32 37.84 -33.02
CA ALA A 24 -41.39 37.24 -34.37
C ALA A 24 -41.22 35.70 -34.34
N THR A 25 -42.36 35.00 -34.48
CA THR A 25 -42.63 33.69 -35.12
C THR A 25 -41.52 32.63 -35.31
N ILE A 26 -41.74 31.50 -34.63
CA ILE A 26 -41.24 30.15 -34.91
C ILE A 26 -42.23 29.43 -35.87
N PRO A 27 -41.80 28.44 -36.67
CA PRO A 27 -42.58 27.24 -36.88
C PRO A 27 -41.89 26.02 -36.24
N GLU A 28 -42.71 25.32 -35.48
CA GLU A 28 -42.51 24.11 -34.68
C GLU A 28 -42.35 22.87 -35.58
N VAL A 29 -41.28 22.07 -35.43
CA VAL A 29 -41.28 20.62 -35.73
C VAL A 29 -40.20 19.84 -34.93
N ALA A 30 -40.70 18.92 -34.10
CA ALA A 30 -40.23 17.57 -33.74
C ALA A 30 -38.81 17.26 -33.20
N ALA A 31 -38.83 16.34 -32.24
CA ALA A 31 -37.72 15.69 -31.56
C ALA A 31 -36.76 14.91 -32.50
N ALA A 32 -35.45 15.10 -32.31
CA ALA A 32 -34.40 14.17 -32.73
C ALA A 32 -33.09 14.37 -31.94
N SER A 33 -32.57 13.27 -31.39
CA SER A 33 -31.16 12.93 -31.11
C SER A 33 -30.10 14.03 -30.96
N GLY A 34 -29.72 14.35 -29.71
CA GLY A 34 -28.54 15.16 -29.39
C GLY A 34 -27.24 14.36 -29.26
N ILE A 35 -26.73 13.81 -30.37
CA ILE A 35 -25.37 13.20 -30.44
C ILE A 35 -24.49 13.86 -31.52
N GLU A 36 -25.02 14.66 -32.46
CA GLU A 36 -24.22 15.18 -33.58
C GLU A 36 -23.58 16.56 -33.36
N ALA A 37 -23.84 17.26 -32.25
CA ALA A 37 -23.37 18.64 -32.09
C ALA A 37 -21.90 18.81 -31.63
N ILE A 38 -21.16 17.73 -31.38
CA ILE A 38 -19.74 17.77 -30.97
C ILE A 38 -18.78 17.36 -32.11
N SER A 39 -19.27 16.71 -33.16
CA SER A 39 -18.45 16.38 -34.34
C SER A 39 -18.15 17.59 -35.23
N ASP A 40 -19.04 18.59 -35.23
CA ASP A 40 -18.96 19.70 -36.19
C ASP A 40 -17.96 20.81 -35.80
N ILE A 41 -17.52 20.86 -34.53
CA ILE A 41 -16.46 21.79 -34.11
C ILE A 41 -15.06 21.23 -34.45
N ALA A 42 -14.90 19.91 -34.52
CA ALA A 42 -13.64 19.28 -34.95
C ALA A 42 -13.41 19.36 -36.47
N ALA A 43 -14.48 19.42 -37.26
CA ALA A 43 -14.39 19.59 -38.72
C ALA A 43 -13.96 21.00 -39.17
N ALA A 44 -14.05 22.01 -38.29
CA ALA A 44 -13.72 23.40 -38.60
C ALA A 44 -12.24 23.77 -38.36
N SER A 45 -11.43 22.91 -37.74
CA SER A 45 -9.96 23.09 -37.65
C SER A 45 -9.27 21.90 -38.33
N GLY A 46 -8.88 22.06 -39.59
CA GLY A 46 -8.18 21.05 -40.40
C GLY A 46 -6.75 20.73 -39.91
N ILE A 47 -6.53 20.56 -38.61
CA ILE A 47 -5.29 20.05 -38.02
C ILE A 47 -5.45 18.53 -37.93
N ALA A 48 -4.90 17.81 -38.91
CA ALA A 48 -4.77 16.35 -38.80
C ALA A 48 -4.06 16.01 -37.48
N ALA A 49 -4.63 15.12 -36.67
CA ALA A 49 -4.04 14.72 -35.40
C ALA A 49 -2.68 14.04 -35.67
N THR A 50 -1.59 14.76 -35.44
CA THR A 50 -0.23 14.25 -35.62
C THR A 50 0.21 13.44 -34.41
N LYS A 51 0.84 12.29 -34.65
CA LYS A 51 1.51 11.53 -33.61
C LYS A 51 2.66 12.36 -33.01
N ARG A 52 2.86 12.24 -31.70
CA ARG A 52 3.97 12.89 -31.00
C ARG A 52 5.28 12.20 -31.36
N THR A 53 6.38 12.94 -31.40
CA THR A 53 7.70 12.39 -31.71
C THR A 53 8.74 12.94 -30.75
N TRP A 54 9.67 12.09 -30.33
CA TRP A 54 10.75 12.43 -29.42
C TRP A 54 12.09 11.90 -29.93
N LYS A 55 13.18 12.59 -29.57
CA LYS A 55 14.53 12.02 -29.61
C LYS A 55 14.83 11.42 -28.25
N VAL A 56 15.18 10.14 -28.24
CA VAL A 56 15.30 9.33 -27.02
C VAL A 56 16.72 8.80 -26.91
N THR A 57 17.35 9.02 -25.77
CA THR A 57 18.64 8.41 -25.44
C THR A 57 18.39 6.99 -24.93
N VAL A 58 18.89 6.00 -25.65
CA VAL A 58 18.77 4.58 -25.32
C VAL A 58 20.16 3.99 -25.10
N GLN A 59 20.31 3.24 -24.02
CA GLN A 59 21.50 2.42 -23.78
C GLN A 59 21.08 0.95 -23.68
N ALA A 60 21.81 0.07 -24.37
CA ALA A 60 21.59 -1.37 -24.35
C ALA A 60 22.79 -2.08 -23.69
N ASN A 61 22.56 -2.69 -22.53
CA ASN A 61 23.61 -3.24 -21.66
C ASN A 61 24.68 -2.17 -21.35
N ASP A 62 25.97 -2.57 -21.30
CA ASP A 62 27.10 -1.67 -21.04
C ASP A 62 27.65 -0.98 -22.31
N ARG A 63 26.84 -0.88 -23.38
CA ARG A 63 27.25 -0.23 -24.63
C ARG A 63 27.05 1.29 -24.55
N PRO A 64 27.77 2.07 -25.39
CA PRO A 64 27.50 3.50 -25.51
C PRO A 64 26.03 3.78 -25.83
N SER A 65 25.47 4.81 -25.20
CA SER A 65 24.13 5.27 -25.52
C SER A 65 24.04 5.74 -26.97
N PHE A 66 22.91 5.48 -27.60
CA PHE A 66 22.58 5.95 -28.94
C PHE A 66 21.24 6.70 -28.90
N VAL A 67 20.99 7.53 -29.91
CA VAL A 67 19.75 8.30 -30.01
C VAL A 67 18.82 7.61 -31.02
N ALA A 68 17.60 7.33 -30.59
CA ALA A 68 16.51 6.87 -31.44
C ALA A 68 15.46 7.97 -31.59
N THR A 69 14.83 8.08 -32.76
CA THR A 69 13.65 8.93 -32.93
C THR A 69 12.42 8.04 -32.80
N ILE A 70 11.60 8.30 -31.79
CA ILE A 70 10.43 7.50 -31.46
C ILE A 70 9.20 8.34 -31.73
N THR A 71 8.29 7.80 -32.54
CA THR A 71 6.96 8.33 -32.80
C THR A 71 5.98 7.54 -31.95
N ASP A 72 5.06 8.23 -31.30
CA ASP A 72 4.02 7.62 -30.49
C ASP A 72 3.25 6.58 -31.33
N PRO A 73 3.24 5.29 -30.95
CA PRO A 73 2.50 4.30 -31.71
C PRO A 73 0.99 4.60 -31.76
N PHE A 74 0.47 5.36 -30.79
CA PHE A 74 -0.92 5.77 -30.69
C PHE A 74 -1.12 7.30 -30.81
N LEU A 75 -2.27 7.68 -31.33
CA LEU A 75 -2.84 9.01 -31.20
C LEU A 75 -3.41 9.22 -29.78
N GLU A 76 -3.59 10.49 -29.39
CA GLU A 76 -4.07 10.83 -28.05
C GLU A 76 -5.43 10.19 -27.70
N ALA A 77 -6.34 10.10 -28.67
CA ALA A 77 -7.64 9.46 -28.49
C ALA A 77 -7.51 7.94 -28.23
N GLU A 78 -6.58 7.27 -28.91
CA GLU A 78 -6.41 5.81 -28.82
C GLU A 78 -5.95 5.35 -27.44
N TYR A 79 -5.23 6.18 -26.68
CA TYR A 79 -4.90 5.84 -25.29
C TYR A 79 -6.14 5.71 -24.41
N LYS A 80 -7.17 6.53 -24.65
CA LYS A 80 -8.41 6.46 -23.90
C LYS A 80 -9.16 5.18 -24.26
N ASP A 81 -9.35 4.96 -25.56
CA ASP A 81 -10.16 3.85 -26.08
C ASP A 81 -9.49 2.48 -25.88
N VAL A 82 -8.16 2.41 -25.95
CA VAL A 82 -7.41 1.15 -25.80
C VAL A 82 -6.96 0.97 -24.37
N PHE A 83 -6.12 1.84 -23.82
CA PHE A 83 -5.55 1.61 -22.49
C PHE A 83 -6.55 1.93 -21.38
N GLU A 84 -7.14 3.13 -21.35
CA GLU A 84 -7.99 3.51 -20.22
C GLU A 84 -9.26 2.68 -20.14
N ASP A 85 -9.96 2.43 -21.25
CA ASP A 85 -11.20 1.67 -21.25
C ASP A 85 -10.96 0.17 -20.98
N TYR A 86 -9.92 -0.45 -21.56
CA TYR A 86 -9.50 -1.82 -21.23
C TYR A 86 -9.19 -1.98 -19.73
N LEU A 87 -8.49 -1.01 -19.14
CA LEU A 87 -8.06 -1.05 -17.74
C LEU A 87 -9.15 -0.60 -16.75
N ARG A 88 -10.10 0.25 -17.14
CA ARG A 88 -11.22 0.72 -16.29
C ARG A 88 -12.42 -0.21 -16.33
N ASN A 89 -12.80 -0.70 -17.51
CA ASN A 89 -13.95 -1.60 -17.66
C ASN A 89 -13.70 -2.97 -17.02
N SER A 90 -12.43 -3.31 -16.81
CA SER A 90 -12.03 -4.53 -16.11
C SER A 90 -12.19 -4.47 -14.58
N ASP A 91 -12.44 -3.29 -13.98
CA ASP A 91 -12.72 -3.12 -12.53
C ASP A 91 -14.21 -3.03 -12.18
N ARG A 92 -15.08 -2.67 -13.14
CA ARG A 92 -16.53 -2.63 -12.91
C ARG A 92 -17.10 -4.04 -13.06
N GLN A 93 -17.52 -4.63 -11.93
CA GLN A 93 -18.44 -5.76 -12.00
C GLN A 93 -19.73 -5.30 -12.71
N HIS A 94 -19.93 -5.71 -13.95
CA HIS A 94 -21.18 -5.51 -14.70
C HIS A 94 -22.33 -6.23 -14.00
N TRP A 95 -23.08 -5.51 -13.16
CA TRP A 95 -24.37 -5.97 -12.61
C TRP A 95 -25.45 -4.91 -12.85
N SER A 96 -25.59 -4.43 -14.09
CA SER A 96 -26.91 -3.98 -14.54
C SER A 96 -27.60 -5.15 -15.22
N LEU A 97 -28.83 -5.46 -14.81
CA LEU A 97 -29.70 -6.47 -15.43
C LEU A 97 -29.97 -6.21 -16.93
N GLN A 98 -29.54 -5.06 -17.46
CA GLN A 98 -29.58 -4.70 -18.88
C GLN A 98 -28.33 -5.11 -19.67
N SER A 99 -27.23 -5.52 -19.03
CA SER A 99 -26.00 -5.95 -19.74
C SER A 99 -25.94 -7.45 -20.04
N LEU A 100 -27.00 -8.20 -19.73
CA LEU A 100 -27.12 -9.63 -20.00
C LEU A 100 -27.48 -9.95 -21.46
N GLU A 101 -27.59 -8.92 -22.33
CA GLU A 101 -27.95 -9.07 -23.74
C GLU A 101 -26.80 -8.79 -24.73
N LEU A 102 -25.57 -8.52 -24.28
CA LEU A 102 -24.42 -8.32 -25.17
C LEU A 102 -23.40 -9.46 -25.04
N GLU A 103 -23.55 -10.46 -25.92
CA GLU A 103 -22.49 -11.44 -26.26
C GLU A 103 -21.28 -10.80 -26.98
N ASP A 104 -21.25 -9.47 -27.13
CA ASP A 104 -20.32 -8.70 -28.00
C ASP A 104 -19.05 -8.19 -27.27
N GLY A 105 -18.96 -8.32 -25.94
CA GLY A 105 -17.86 -7.74 -25.14
C GLY A 105 -16.52 -8.47 -25.20
N THR A 106 -16.48 -9.71 -25.70
CA THR A 106 -15.23 -10.49 -25.79
C THR A 106 -14.33 -10.05 -26.93
N ASP A 107 -14.94 -9.60 -28.03
CA ASP A 107 -14.23 -9.17 -29.24
C ASP A 107 -13.52 -7.85 -29.00
N ASP A 108 -14.12 -6.95 -28.23
CA ASP A 108 -13.52 -5.67 -27.85
C ASP A 108 -12.25 -5.83 -27.00
N ILE A 109 -12.24 -6.76 -26.05
CA ILE A 109 -11.07 -7.03 -25.18
C ILE A 109 -9.93 -7.61 -26.00
N SER A 110 -10.23 -8.61 -26.85
CA SER A 110 -9.20 -9.24 -27.71
C SER A 110 -8.63 -8.23 -28.71
N ARG A 111 -9.47 -7.37 -29.30
CA ARG A 111 -9.03 -6.27 -30.18
C ARG A 111 -8.15 -5.27 -29.45
N ALA A 112 -8.44 -4.96 -28.19
CA ALA A 112 -7.58 -4.08 -27.37
C ALA A 112 -6.22 -4.75 -27.11
N GLU A 113 -6.19 -6.04 -26.78
CA GLU A 113 -4.95 -6.81 -26.54
C GLU A 113 -4.07 -6.88 -27.81
N ASP A 114 -4.66 -7.14 -28.98
CA ASP A 114 -3.95 -7.13 -30.27
C ASP A 114 -3.32 -5.76 -30.55
N ARG A 115 -4.03 -4.67 -30.23
CA ARG A 115 -3.50 -3.31 -30.37
C ARG A 115 -2.40 -2.99 -29.35
N ILE A 116 -2.49 -3.50 -28.13
CA ILE A 116 -1.44 -3.39 -27.11
C ILE A 116 -0.19 -4.16 -27.55
N GLN A 117 -0.35 -5.34 -28.14
CA GLN A 117 0.77 -6.09 -28.71
C GLN A 117 1.42 -5.33 -29.88
N ALA A 118 0.62 -4.87 -30.84
CA ALA A 118 1.10 -4.07 -31.97
C ALA A 118 1.81 -2.79 -31.51
N TYR A 119 1.34 -2.15 -30.43
CA TYR A 119 2.01 -1.02 -29.79
C TYR A 119 3.44 -1.36 -29.37
N GLY A 120 3.65 -2.49 -28.69
CA GLY A 120 4.98 -2.95 -28.27
C GLY A 120 5.88 -3.26 -29.46
N GLU A 121 5.35 -3.92 -30.49
CA GLU A 121 6.09 -4.26 -31.71
C GLU A 121 6.55 -3.02 -32.49
N MET A 122 5.68 -2.01 -32.60
CA MET A 122 6.03 -0.71 -33.21
C MET A 122 7.15 -0.02 -32.43
N LEU A 123 7.07 0.05 -31.09
CA LEU A 123 8.15 0.62 -30.29
C LEU A 123 9.48 -0.10 -30.50
N LEU A 124 9.47 -1.44 -30.53
CA LEU A 124 10.69 -2.22 -30.74
C LEU A 124 11.31 -1.93 -32.12
N GLY A 125 10.48 -1.80 -33.15
CA GLY A 125 10.91 -1.45 -34.51
C GLY A 125 11.60 -0.08 -34.56
N GLU A 126 11.06 0.91 -33.87
CA GLU A 126 11.58 2.29 -33.89
C GLU A 126 12.86 2.49 -33.07
N ILE A 127 13.06 1.72 -31.98
CA ILE A 127 14.32 1.74 -31.21
C ILE A 127 15.51 1.41 -32.11
N GLY A 128 15.33 0.60 -33.14
CA GLY A 128 16.41 0.22 -34.05
C GLY A 128 17.45 -0.70 -33.39
N LEU A 129 17.03 -1.48 -32.39
CA LEU A 129 17.92 -2.35 -31.61
C LEU A 129 18.64 -3.41 -32.47
N PHE A 130 18.03 -3.81 -33.58
CA PHE A 130 18.55 -4.81 -34.52
C PHE A 130 19.37 -4.20 -35.67
N ARG A 131 19.72 -2.91 -35.61
CA ARG A 131 20.64 -2.32 -36.59
C ARG A 131 22.00 -3.03 -36.53
N PRO A 132 22.67 -3.24 -37.68
CA PRO A 132 23.97 -3.89 -37.72
C PRO A 132 24.97 -3.24 -36.75
N GLY A 133 25.61 -4.06 -35.91
CA GLY A 133 26.61 -3.61 -34.92
C GLY A 133 26.08 -3.34 -33.51
N LEU A 134 24.76 -3.17 -33.32
CA LEU A 134 24.20 -2.70 -32.04
C LEU A 134 23.89 -3.84 -31.04
N LEU A 135 23.56 -5.03 -31.52
CA LEU A 135 23.49 -6.27 -30.74
C LEU A 135 24.23 -7.41 -31.43
N ARG A 136 24.91 -8.25 -30.64
CA ARG A 136 25.50 -9.52 -31.15
C ARG A 136 24.43 -10.61 -31.15
N ALA A 137 24.54 -11.55 -32.09
CA ALA A 137 23.58 -12.65 -32.26
C ALA A 137 23.47 -13.58 -31.04
N GLU A 138 24.51 -13.68 -30.21
CA GLU A 138 24.58 -14.60 -29.07
C GLU A 138 23.91 -14.08 -27.78
N ILE A 139 23.58 -12.79 -27.72
CA ILE A 139 23.05 -12.16 -26.50
C ILE A 139 21.57 -12.52 -26.34
N LYS A 140 21.23 -13.30 -25.31
CA LYS A 140 19.85 -13.71 -25.00
C LYS A 140 19.10 -12.75 -24.09
N GLU A 141 19.81 -11.82 -23.44
CA GLU A 141 19.20 -10.89 -22.48
C GLU A 141 19.78 -9.50 -22.67
N VAL A 142 18.91 -8.49 -22.80
CA VAL A 142 19.30 -7.10 -23.03
C VAL A 142 18.61 -6.19 -22.04
N GLN A 143 19.39 -5.47 -21.24
CA GLN A 143 18.93 -4.38 -20.41
C GLN A 143 18.89 -3.09 -21.25
N LEU A 144 17.68 -2.60 -21.49
CA LEU A 144 17.42 -1.30 -22.07
C LEU A 144 17.30 -0.26 -20.96
N VAL A 145 18.04 0.82 -21.13
CA VAL A 145 18.00 2.01 -20.29
C VAL A 145 17.47 3.13 -21.16
N ILE A 146 16.27 3.62 -20.84
CA ILE A 146 15.60 4.69 -21.57
C ILE A 146 15.75 5.97 -20.75
N ALA A 147 16.55 6.91 -21.24
CA ALA A 147 16.86 8.14 -20.53
C ALA A 147 16.05 9.33 -21.07
N GLU A 148 15.38 10.03 -20.15
CA GLU A 148 14.79 11.35 -20.36
C GLU A 148 15.69 12.40 -19.70
N HIS A 149 16.10 13.41 -20.46
CA HIS A 149 16.91 14.52 -19.96
C HIS A 149 16.01 15.73 -19.73
N HIS A 150 16.01 16.25 -18.50
CA HIS A 150 15.25 17.42 -18.09
C HIS A 150 16.21 18.62 -17.99
N ASP A 151 16.29 19.39 -19.07
CA ASP A 151 17.02 20.66 -19.10
C ASP A 151 16.08 21.79 -18.67
N HIS A 152 16.49 22.65 -17.72
CA HIS A 152 15.70 23.81 -17.32
C HIS A 152 15.54 24.88 -18.45
N ALA A 153 16.30 24.76 -19.54
CA ALA A 153 16.43 25.78 -20.57
C ALA A 153 15.63 25.52 -21.86
N SER A 154 15.02 24.35 -22.04
CA SER A 154 14.30 23.99 -23.27
C SER A 154 12.85 23.60 -22.98
N SER A 155 12.08 24.55 -22.46
CA SER A 155 10.63 24.55 -22.71
C SER A 155 10.41 24.98 -24.16
N GLU A 156 10.80 24.13 -25.12
CA GLU A 156 10.27 24.28 -26.48
C GLU A 156 8.75 24.07 -26.40
N GLU A 157 8.01 25.15 -26.62
CA GLU A 157 6.57 25.18 -26.76
C GLU A 157 6.14 24.22 -27.87
N GLY A 158 5.64 23.03 -27.53
CA GLY A 158 4.96 22.20 -28.54
C GLY A 158 4.69 20.74 -28.19
N VAL A 159 5.58 20.06 -27.47
CA VAL A 159 5.41 18.61 -27.21
C VAL A 159 4.70 18.36 -25.88
N ARG A 160 3.40 18.03 -25.93
CA ARG A 160 2.63 17.61 -24.75
C ARG A 160 3.10 16.22 -24.25
N GLY A 161 3.71 16.18 -23.06
CA GLY A 161 4.12 14.94 -22.37
C GLY A 161 5.58 14.53 -22.62
N GLY A 162 6.24 14.03 -21.56
CA GLY A 162 7.60 13.51 -21.63
C GLY A 162 7.67 12.11 -22.24
N ILE A 163 8.88 11.64 -22.61
CA ILE A 163 9.06 10.33 -23.27
C ILE A 163 8.62 9.15 -22.39
N HIS A 164 8.64 9.33 -21.07
CA HIS A 164 8.10 8.35 -20.13
C HIS A 164 6.56 8.27 -20.13
N CYS A 165 5.86 8.94 -21.05
CA CYS A 165 4.45 8.66 -21.31
C CYS A 165 4.22 7.34 -22.06
N LEU A 166 5.23 6.78 -22.71
CA LEU A 166 5.10 5.54 -23.50
C LEU A 166 5.14 4.28 -22.62
N ALA A 167 4.48 3.21 -23.07
CA ALA A 167 4.43 1.90 -22.39
C ALA A 167 5.70 1.05 -22.61
N TRP A 168 6.86 1.54 -22.15
CA TRP A 168 8.14 0.88 -22.40
C TRP A 168 8.20 -0.58 -21.95
N GLU A 169 7.50 -0.93 -20.87
CA GLU A 169 7.48 -2.26 -20.27
C GLU A 169 6.85 -3.31 -21.20
N LEU A 170 6.08 -2.90 -22.22
CA LEU A 170 5.59 -3.83 -23.26
C LEU A 170 6.73 -4.45 -24.06
N LEU A 171 7.89 -3.79 -24.17
CA LEU A 171 9.06 -4.36 -24.84
C LEU A 171 9.52 -5.68 -24.19
N GLU A 172 9.23 -5.89 -22.90
CA GLU A 172 9.61 -7.11 -22.19
C GLU A 172 8.77 -8.33 -22.59
N SER A 173 7.62 -8.12 -23.23
CA SER A 173 6.73 -9.20 -23.73
C SER A 173 6.78 -9.38 -25.24
N VAL A 174 7.41 -8.47 -25.99
CA VAL A 174 7.50 -8.59 -27.45
C VAL A 174 8.43 -9.72 -27.85
N ASN A 175 7.94 -10.65 -28.67
CA ASN A 175 8.74 -11.69 -29.29
C ASN A 175 9.21 -11.25 -30.68
N HIS A 176 10.51 -11.14 -30.89
CA HIS A 176 11.04 -10.80 -32.20
C HIS A 176 11.13 -12.06 -33.09
N PRO A 177 10.54 -12.08 -34.32
CA PRO A 177 10.50 -13.29 -35.15
C PRO A 177 11.87 -13.92 -35.45
N LEU A 178 12.91 -13.09 -35.63
CA LEU A 178 14.27 -13.56 -35.90
C LEU A 178 15.07 -13.91 -34.64
N ARG A 179 14.57 -13.54 -33.45
CA ARG A 179 15.25 -13.69 -32.16
C ARG A 179 14.23 -14.02 -31.05
N PRO A 180 13.56 -15.18 -31.12
CA PRO A 180 12.53 -15.56 -30.15
C PRO A 180 13.08 -15.86 -28.76
N ASP A 181 14.41 -16.03 -28.63
CA ASP A 181 15.10 -16.28 -27.37
C ASP A 181 15.62 -15.01 -26.67
N LEU A 182 15.36 -13.83 -27.27
CA LEU A 182 15.79 -12.55 -26.74
C LEU A 182 14.81 -12.03 -25.68
N HIS A 183 15.32 -11.82 -24.47
CA HIS A 183 14.58 -11.21 -23.38
C HIS A 183 15.03 -9.76 -23.18
N LEU A 184 14.11 -8.82 -23.34
CA LEU A 184 14.34 -7.40 -23.07
C LEU A 184 13.96 -7.08 -21.62
N LYS A 185 14.72 -6.18 -21.02
CA LYS A 185 14.47 -5.61 -19.69
C LYS A 185 14.46 -4.11 -19.81
N VAL A 186 13.55 -3.42 -19.13
CA VAL A 186 13.44 -1.97 -19.26
C VAL A 186 13.68 -1.28 -17.92
N THR A 187 14.51 -0.25 -17.97
CA THR A 187 14.73 0.72 -16.89
C THR A 187 14.53 2.13 -17.41
N ARG A 188 13.61 2.87 -16.78
CA ARG A 188 13.40 4.30 -17.06
C ARG A 188 14.38 5.12 -16.24
N VAL A 189 15.10 6.02 -16.88
CA VAL A 189 16.03 6.95 -16.23
C VAL A 189 15.54 8.38 -16.47
N SER A 190 15.53 9.17 -15.41
CA SER A 190 15.32 10.61 -15.50
C SER A 190 16.60 11.30 -15.05
N ASP A 191 17.14 12.14 -15.92
CA ASP A 191 18.32 12.97 -15.69
C ASP A 191 17.83 14.40 -15.44
N PHE A 192 18.17 14.96 -14.28
CA PHE A 192 17.74 16.31 -13.91
C PHE A 192 18.98 17.18 -13.67
N ASP A 193 19.13 18.23 -14.48
CA ASP A 193 20.26 19.16 -14.43
C ASP A 193 20.10 20.15 -13.27
N PHE A 194 20.51 19.74 -12.07
CA PHE A 194 20.45 20.62 -10.90
C PHE A 194 21.76 21.37 -10.67
N ALA A 195 21.88 22.55 -11.28
CA ALA A 195 22.83 23.57 -10.85
C ALA A 195 22.35 24.21 -9.53
N GLY A 196 22.71 23.61 -8.39
CA GLY A 196 22.61 24.30 -7.09
C GLY A 196 21.74 23.66 -5.99
N GLN A 197 21.75 22.33 -5.82
CA GLN A 197 21.28 21.73 -4.57
C GLN A 197 22.41 21.51 -3.55
N PRO A 198 22.08 21.56 -2.24
CA PRO A 198 23.05 21.61 -1.17
C PRO A 198 23.87 20.33 -1.15
N HIS A 199 25.16 20.48 -0.82
CA HIS A 199 26.05 19.36 -0.56
C HIS A 199 25.35 18.32 0.29
N ARG A 200 25.34 17.07 -0.19
CA ARG A 200 25.05 15.88 0.61
C ARG A 200 25.70 16.09 1.99
N PRO A 201 24.95 16.12 3.10
CA PRO A 201 25.57 16.14 4.41
C PRO A 201 26.54 14.96 4.48
N LEU A 202 27.81 15.24 4.78
CA LEU A 202 28.88 14.24 4.81
C LEU A 202 28.50 13.11 5.78
N GLY A 203 28.19 11.95 5.21
CA GLY A 203 27.88 10.71 5.92
C GLY A 203 27.15 9.75 4.97
N PRO A 204 27.56 8.48 4.85
CA PRO A 204 26.89 7.56 3.94
C PRO A 204 25.50 7.22 4.51
N PRO A 205 24.39 7.55 3.82
CA PRO A 205 23.15 6.81 4.00
C PRO A 205 23.46 5.33 3.77
N ARG A 206 22.87 4.44 4.56
CA ARG A 206 22.92 3.01 4.26
C ARG A 206 22.01 2.77 3.05
N SER A 207 22.57 2.91 1.85
CA SER A 207 21.85 2.59 0.61
C SER A 207 21.32 1.16 0.68
N LEU A 208 20.21 0.88 -0.02
CA LEU A 208 19.64 -0.47 -0.06
C LEU A 208 20.69 -1.53 -0.48
N SER A 209 21.53 -1.18 -1.46
CA SER A 209 22.65 -2.01 -1.91
C SER A 209 23.70 -2.28 -0.83
N SER A 210 24.00 -1.32 0.04
CA SER A 210 24.91 -1.50 1.17
C SER A 210 24.34 -2.48 2.22
N VAL A 211 23.03 -2.44 2.44
CA VAL A 211 22.33 -3.35 3.36
C VAL A 211 22.27 -4.76 2.78
N GLN A 212 21.98 -4.89 1.48
CA GLN A 212 21.97 -6.18 0.76
C GLN A 212 23.35 -6.87 0.80
N GLY A 213 24.43 -6.10 0.60
CA GLY A 213 25.81 -6.63 0.63
C GLY A 213 26.34 -6.94 2.04
N SER A 214 25.66 -6.50 3.09
CA SER A 214 26.09 -6.73 4.48
C SER A 214 25.35 -7.92 5.09
N VAL A 215 26.09 -8.90 5.60
CA VAL A 215 25.52 -10.06 6.32
C VAL A 215 24.71 -9.62 7.54
N ASN A 216 25.16 -8.56 8.22
CA ASN A 216 24.50 -7.98 9.39
C ASN A 216 23.65 -6.74 9.03
N GLY A 217 23.44 -6.48 7.74
CA GLY A 217 22.57 -5.40 7.27
C GLY A 217 21.13 -5.66 7.68
N VAL A 218 20.51 -4.64 8.29
CA VAL A 218 19.08 -4.62 8.64
C VAL A 218 18.36 -3.70 7.68
N PHE A 219 17.33 -4.22 7.01
CA PHE A 219 16.41 -3.44 6.19
C PHE A 219 15.44 -2.67 7.10
N HIS A 220 15.40 -1.36 6.96
CA HIS A 220 14.39 -0.49 7.56
C HIS A 220 13.35 -0.14 6.50
N VAL A 221 12.14 -0.66 6.65
CA VAL A 221 11.03 -0.45 5.71
C VAL A 221 9.88 0.24 6.44
N LEU A 222 9.40 1.33 5.87
CA LEU A 222 8.20 2.03 6.35
C LEU A 222 7.04 1.75 5.39
N LEU A 223 5.90 1.36 5.94
CA LEU A 223 4.66 1.16 5.21
C LEU A 223 3.63 2.23 5.59
N VAL A 224 2.99 2.82 4.59
CA VAL A 224 1.88 3.77 4.77
C VAL A 224 0.63 3.15 4.14
N ILE A 225 -0.43 2.96 4.93
CA ILE A 225 -1.73 2.44 4.45
C ILE A 225 -2.77 3.54 4.60
N ALA A 226 -3.33 4.00 3.48
CA ALA A 226 -4.25 5.14 3.47
C ALA A 226 -5.36 5.03 2.40
N ARG A 227 -5.84 3.81 2.16
CA ARG A 227 -6.94 3.53 1.23
C ARG A 227 -8.28 4.13 1.69
N ASP A 228 -9.16 4.40 0.73
CA ASP A 228 -10.49 4.99 0.97
C ASP A 228 -11.52 3.88 1.23
N PHE A 229 -11.65 3.51 2.49
CA PHE A 229 -12.60 2.49 2.93
C PHE A 229 -14.01 3.01 3.21
N SER A 230 -14.29 4.28 2.89
CA SER A 230 -15.65 4.83 3.03
C SER A 230 -16.63 4.22 2.01
N ARG A 231 -16.09 3.73 0.89
CA ARG A 231 -16.85 3.12 -0.22
C ARG A 231 -17.33 1.71 0.11
N ARG A 232 -18.43 1.29 -0.52
CA ARG A 232 -19.07 -0.02 -0.30
C ARG A 232 -19.30 -0.75 -1.63
N GLY A 233 -19.63 -2.05 -1.55
CA GLY A 233 -19.89 -2.91 -2.70
C GLY A 233 -18.67 -3.07 -3.61
N ALA A 234 -18.92 -3.14 -4.93
CA ALA A 234 -17.88 -3.28 -5.95
C ALA A 234 -16.91 -2.08 -6.04
N ALA A 235 -17.29 -0.92 -5.49
CA ALA A 235 -16.45 0.27 -5.45
C ALA A 235 -15.58 0.37 -4.18
N ARG A 236 -15.66 -0.62 -3.28
CA ARG A 236 -14.83 -0.67 -2.07
C ARG A 236 -13.40 -1.04 -2.44
N ASP A 237 -12.45 -0.39 -1.79
CA ASP A 237 -11.05 -0.75 -1.88
C ASP A 237 -10.76 -2.18 -1.41
N PRO A 238 -9.70 -2.81 -1.95
CA PRO A 238 -9.20 -4.06 -1.42
C PRO A 238 -8.82 -3.90 0.05
N GLU A 239 -8.73 -5.03 0.75
CA GLU A 239 -8.38 -5.06 2.17
C GLU A 239 -7.01 -4.40 2.43
N PRO A 240 -6.79 -3.84 3.63
CA PRO A 240 -5.57 -3.10 3.97
C PRO A 240 -4.30 -3.97 4.05
N ASP A 241 -4.38 -5.23 3.64
CA ASP A 241 -3.28 -6.18 3.67
C ASP A 241 -2.49 -6.28 2.36
N LEU A 242 -2.91 -5.58 1.31
CA LEU A 242 -2.33 -5.72 -0.04
C LEU A 242 -0.81 -5.55 -0.05
N ALA A 243 -0.29 -4.54 0.64
CA ALA A 243 1.15 -4.34 0.84
C ALA A 243 1.67 -4.91 2.17
N GLN A 244 0.85 -4.92 3.21
CA GLN A 244 1.25 -5.40 4.55
C GLN A 244 1.58 -6.91 4.53
N TRP A 245 0.76 -7.72 3.86
CA TRP A 245 0.94 -9.17 3.80
C TRP A 245 2.28 -9.59 3.17
N PRO A 246 2.64 -9.14 1.94
CA PRO A 246 3.92 -9.52 1.34
C PRO A 246 5.12 -9.01 2.17
N LEU A 247 5.04 -7.82 2.75
CA LEU A 247 6.10 -7.27 3.60
C LEU A 247 6.28 -8.06 4.90
N MET A 248 5.19 -8.43 5.59
CA MET A 248 5.28 -9.28 6.78
C MET A 248 5.72 -10.70 6.44
N SER A 249 5.35 -11.22 5.26
CA SER A 249 5.84 -12.51 4.76
C SER A 249 7.34 -12.52 4.55
N VAL A 250 7.89 -11.44 4.01
CA VAL A 250 9.33 -11.23 3.89
C VAL A 250 9.98 -11.02 5.27
N GLN A 251 9.36 -10.23 6.16
CA GLN A 251 9.86 -10.01 7.51
C GLN A 251 9.98 -11.32 8.30
N LYS A 252 8.98 -12.22 8.21
CA LYS A 252 9.02 -13.54 8.85
C LYS A 252 10.22 -14.38 8.35
N LYS A 253 10.57 -14.28 7.07
CA LYS A 253 11.74 -14.95 6.47
C LYS A 253 13.07 -14.30 6.89
N LEU A 254 13.14 -12.97 6.95
CA LEU A 254 14.36 -12.22 7.30
C LEU A 254 14.61 -12.09 8.80
N LYS A 255 13.58 -12.28 9.63
CA LYS A 255 13.64 -12.16 11.10
C LYS A 255 14.27 -10.82 11.50
N SER A 256 15.35 -10.85 12.29
CA SER A 256 16.05 -9.65 12.78
C SER A 256 16.75 -8.83 11.69
N ARG A 257 16.85 -9.32 10.46
CA ARG A 257 17.39 -8.56 9.32
C ARG A 257 16.39 -7.58 8.69
N MET A 258 15.16 -7.50 9.20
CA MET A 258 14.18 -6.52 8.72
C MET A 258 13.37 -5.91 9.87
N LEU A 259 13.41 -4.59 9.96
CA LEU A 259 12.51 -3.77 10.75
C LEU A 259 11.43 -3.22 9.80
N LEU A 260 10.20 -3.72 9.96
CA LEU A 260 9.02 -3.16 9.32
C LEU A 260 8.30 -2.26 10.32
N GLU A 261 8.02 -1.03 9.93
CA GLU A 261 7.14 -0.12 10.68
C GLU A 261 5.97 0.31 9.80
N VAL A 262 4.83 0.61 10.41
CA VAL A 262 3.64 1.07 9.70
C VAL A 262 3.15 2.39 10.32
N VAL A 263 2.93 3.39 9.48
CA VAL A 263 2.40 4.71 9.84
C VAL A 263 0.91 4.58 10.19
N ARG A 264 0.48 5.08 11.36
CA ARG A 264 -0.88 4.88 11.89
C ARG A 264 -1.50 6.17 12.48
N PRO A 265 -2.57 6.72 11.88
CA PRO A 265 -3.12 6.36 10.58
C PRO A 265 -2.09 6.69 9.50
N GLY A 266 -2.29 6.18 8.28
CA GLY A 266 -1.50 6.64 7.13
C GLY A 266 -1.85 8.07 6.72
N SER A 267 -1.66 9.05 7.59
CA SER A 267 -1.76 10.49 7.25
C SER A 267 -0.38 11.05 6.90
N ILE A 268 -0.36 12.19 6.20
CA ILE A 268 0.89 12.85 5.84
C ILE A 268 1.59 13.45 7.08
N GLU A 269 0.81 13.94 8.05
CA GLU A 269 1.32 14.49 9.30
C GLU A 269 1.99 13.39 10.14
N GLU A 270 1.34 12.24 10.28
CA GLU A 270 1.92 11.10 11.00
C GLU A 270 3.15 10.56 10.27
N LEU A 271 3.15 10.54 8.92
CA LEU A 271 4.33 10.16 8.14
C LEU A 271 5.52 11.08 8.44
N ASP A 272 5.30 12.40 8.40
CA ASP A 272 6.32 13.41 8.66
C ASP A 272 6.87 13.30 10.08
N GLU A 273 5.98 13.21 11.08
CA GLU A 273 6.35 13.02 12.48
C GLU A 273 7.13 11.71 12.69
N HIS A 274 6.65 10.59 12.14
CA HIS A 274 7.30 9.28 12.23
C HIS A 274 8.73 9.34 11.68
N LEU A 275 8.91 9.92 10.49
CA LEU A 275 10.22 10.04 9.86
C LEU A 275 11.15 10.96 10.65
N LYS A 276 10.67 12.12 11.14
CA LYS A 276 11.45 13.06 11.95
C LYS A 276 11.89 12.45 13.28
N VAL A 277 11.00 11.77 13.98
CA VAL A 277 11.34 11.09 15.24
C VAL A 277 12.38 9.99 15.00
N ARG A 278 12.24 9.20 13.94
CA ARG A 278 13.23 8.16 13.58
C ARG A 278 14.57 8.75 13.17
N ALA A 279 14.57 9.83 12.41
CA ALA A 279 15.79 10.56 12.05
C ALA A 279 16.50 11.11 13.31
N GLY A 280 15.75 11.64 14.27
CA GLY A 280 16.26 12.06 15.59
C GLY A 280 16.90 10.93 16.41
N HIS A 281 16.43 9.70 16.21
CA HIS A 281 17.03 8.48 16.77
C HIS A 281 18.20 7.92 15.94
N GLY A 282 18.64 8.62 14.88
CA GLY A 282 19.71 8.18 13.99
C GLY A 282 19.31 7.02 13.06
N MET A 283 18.00 6.79 12.89
CA MET A 283 17.47 5.75 12.01
C MET A 283 16.92 6.37 10.72
N VAL A 284 17.40 5.88 9.59
CA VAL A 284 16.89 6.22 8.25
C VAL A 284 16.26 4.98 7.63
N PHE A 285 15.14 5.17 6.94
CA PHE A 285 14.46 4.10 6.20
C PHE A 285 15.12 3.89 4.84
N ASN A 286 15.36 2.62 4.49
CA ASN A 286 15.92 2.27 3.17
C ASN A 286 14.82 2.33 2.09
N LEU A 287 13.58 2.02 2.46
CA LEU A 287 12.45 1.94 1.55
C LEU A 287 11.16 2.42 2.25
N VAL A 288 10.39 3.25 1.56
CA VAL A 288 9.03 3.64 1.97
C VAL A 288 8.03 3.12 0.94
N HIS A 289 7.01 2.38 1.40
CA HIS A 289 5.91 1.88 0.57
C HIS A 289 4.63 2.64 0.89
N PHE A 290 3.98 3.16 -0.15
CA PHE A 290 2.69 3.81 -0.08
C PHE A 290 1.61 2.90 -0.67
N ASP A 291 0.70 2.43 0.17
CA ASP A 291 -0.49 1.65 -0.22
C ASP A 291 -1.75 2.51 -0.08
N LEU A 292 -2.01 3.30 -1.13
CA LEU A 292 -3.05 4.34 -1.16
C LEU A 292 -3.41 4.74 -2.59
N HIS A 293 -4.41 5.59 -2.79
CA HIS A 293 -4.80 6.03 -4.14
C HIS A 293 -4.00 7.22 -4.66
N GLY A 294 -3.60 7.17 -5.93
CA GLY A 294 -3.13 8.34 -6.66
C GLY A 294 -4.28 9.01 -7.41
N ARG A 295 -4.21 10.34 -7.56
CA ARG A 295 -5.16 11.14 -8.33
C ARG A 295 -4.46 12.28 -9.05
N ILE A 296 -5.07 12.69 -10.16
CA ILE A 296 -4.71 13.90 -10.89
C ILE A 296 -5.90 14.84 -10.79
N MET A 297 -5.68 16.04 -10.25
CA MET A 297 -6.69 17.07 -10.08
C MET A 297 -6.34 18.28 -10.93
N ARG A 298 -7.28 19.21 -11.09
CA ARG A 298 -6.97 20.54 -11.63
C ARG A 298 -6.76 21.51 -10.46
N ASP A 299 -5.72 22.33 -10.51
CA ASP A 299 -5.54 23.44 -9.58
C ASP A 299 -6.45 24.62 -9.92
N GLU A 300 -6.32 25.72 -9.17
CA GLU A 300 -7.07 26.97 -9.37
C GLU A 300 -6.83 27.61 -10.75
N TYR A 301 -5.71 27.30 -11.40
CA TYR A 301 -5.35 27.76 -12.74
C TYR A 301 -5.74 26.74 -13.84
N GLY A 302 -6.38 25.64 -13.46
CA GLY A 302 -6.78 24.57 -14.38
C GLY A 302 -5.66 23.59 -14.75
N ASN A 303 -4.46 23.73 -14.19
CA ASN A 303 -3.33 22.84 -14.45
C ASN A 303 -3.54 21.49 -13.77
N GLN A 304 -3.11 20.42 -14.43
CA GLN A 304 -3.16 19.10 -13.82
C GLN A 304 -2.08 18.93 -12.75
N VAL A 305 -2.49 18.68 -11.52
CA VAL A 305 -1.61 18.47 -10.37
C VAL A 305 -1.82 17.07 -9.81
N PRO A 306 -0.75 16.26 -9.71
CA PRO A 306 -0.85 14.92 -9.18
C PRO A 306 -0.74 14.92 -7.65
N GLY A 307 -1.46 14.00 -7.01
CA GLY A 307 -1.52 13.88 -5.56
C GLY A 307 -1.83 12.46 -5.10
N LEU A 308 -1.67 12.26 -3.80
CA LEU A 308 -1.88 11.00 -3.10
C LEU A 308 -2.97 11.19 -2.05
N LEU A 309 -3.90 10.25 -1.97
CA LEU A 309 -4.95 10.26 -0.96
C LEU A 309 -4.43 9.66 0.34
N PHE A 310 -4.21 10.51 1.34
CA PHE A 310 -3.83 10.12 2.69
C PHE A 310 -5.04 10.06 3.60
N ALA A 311 -4.95 9.29 4.69
CA ALA A 311 -5.92 9.41 5.77
C ALA A 311 -5.85 10.83 6.35
N LYS A 312 -6.98 11.39 6.80
CA LYS A 312 -6.92 12.60 7.64
C LYS A 312 -6.25 12.24 8.95
N GLY A 313 -5.30 13.08 9.37
CA GLY A 313 -4.70 13.00 10.68
C GLY A 313 -5.71 13.21 11.80
N TYR A 314 -5.28 12.97 13.04
CA TYR A 314 -6.13 13.13 14.21
C TYR A 314 -6.56 14.60 14.37
N GLN A 315 -7.87 14.86 14.33
CA GLN A 315 -8.43 16.16 14.75
C GLN A 315 -9.16 15.97 16.08
N ALA A 316 -8.64 16.55 17.15
CA ALA A 316 -9.20 16.48 18.50
C ALA A 316 -10.65 17.01 18.60
N SER A 317 -11.10 17.77 17.61
CA SER A 317 -12.41 18.43 17.56
C SER A 317 -13.45 17.69 16.71
N SER A 318 -13.14 16.55 16.09
CA SER A 318 -14.12 15.81 15.27
C SER A 318 -14.80 14.72 16.10
N PRO A 319 -16.09 14.86 16.45
CA PRO A 319 -16.78 13.90 17.30
C PRO A 319 -16.97 12.57 16.54
N HIS A 320 -16.30 11.52 17.02
CA HIS A 320 -16.81 10.13 17.23
C HIS A 320 -17.68 9.47 16.14
N ARG A 321 -17.62 9.87 14.86
CA ARG A 321 -18.60 9.44 13.84
C ARG A 321 -18.07 8.56 12.72
N HIS A 322 -16.76 8.37 12.60
CA HIS A 322 -16.20 7.60 11.48
C HIS A 322 -15.52 6.32 11.98
N ALA A 323 -16.01 5.17 11.48
CA ALA A 323 -15.41 3.86 11.71
C ALA A 323 -13.98 3.77 11.14
N VAL A 324 -13.64 4.57 10.13
CA VAL A 324 -12.34 4.59 9.46
C VAL A 324 -12.00 6.04 9.11
N PRO A 325 -10.72 6.48 9.15
CA PRO A 325 -10.39 7.86 8.84
C PRO A 325 -10.80 8.22 7.41
N PRO A 326 -11.50 9.35 7.20
CA PRO A 326 -11.73 9.86 5.85
C PRO A 326 -10.39 10.20 5.19
N THR A 327 -10.34 10.19 3.86
CA THR A 327 -9.12 10.55 3.13
C THR A 327 -9.11 12.02 2.70
N HIS A 328 -7.92 12.56 2.48
CA HIS A 328 -7.68 13.87 1.90
C HIS A 328 -6.51 13.80 0.92
N LEU A 329 -6.47 14.72 -0.04
CA LEU A 329 -5.42 14.75 -1.05
C LEU A 329 -4.22 15.55 -0.55
N ALA A 330 -3.04 14.94 -0.59
CA ALA A 330 -1.77 15.63 -0.45
C ALA A 330 -1.10 15.77 -1.82
N ARG A 331 -0.50 16.93 -2.10
CA ARG A 331 0.22 17.13 -3.37
C ARG A 331 1.48 16.27 -3.39
N ALA A 332 1.82 15.74 -4.56
CA ALA A 332 3.01 14.91 -4.73
C ALA A 332 4.30 15.62 -4.25
N THR A 333 4.41 16.92 -4.50
CA THR A 333 5.55 17.75 -4.08
C THR A 333 5.70 17.82 -2.57
N ASP A 334 4.60 17.88 -1.82
CA ASP A 334 4.65 17.99 -0.36
C ASP A 334 5.12 16.66 0.25
N VAL A 335 4.63 15.55 -0.28
CA VAL A 335 5.06 14.20 0.12
C VAL A 335 6.54 13.97 -0.22
N ALA A 336 6.97 14.37 -1.42
CA ALA A 336 8.36 14.20 -1.85
C ALA A 336 9.35 14.98 -0.97
N LYS A 337 8.99 16.20 -0.54
CA LYS A 337 9.79 17.00 0.41
C LYS A 337 9.98 16.31 1.74
N VAL A 338 8.91 15.79 2.34
CA VAL A 338 8.97 15.05 3.62
C VAL A 338 9.95 13.87 3.54
N LEU A 339 9.91 13.11 2.45
CA LEU A 339 10.81 11.97 2.23
C LEU A 339 12.26 12.39 2.01
N ALA A 340 12.48 13.46 1.23
CA ALA A 340 13.80 13.98 0.91
C ALA A 340 14.52 14.53 2.16
N GLU A 341 13.81 15.28 3.01
CA GLU A 341 14.31 15.80 4.28
C GLU A 341 14.84 14.68 5.19
N CYS A 342 14.19 13.51 5.14
CA CYS A 342 14.55 12.33 5.93
C CYS A 342 15.45 11.33 5.18
N ARG A 343 16.01 11.72 4.02
CA ARG A 343 16.97 10.94 3.22
C ARG A 343 16.47 9.57 2.76
N VAL A 344 15.18 9.46 2.43
CA VAL A 344 14.62 8.24 1.84
C VAL A 344 15.07 8.14 0.37
N GLU A 345 15.71 7.03 0.01
CA GLU A 345 16.24 6.82 -1.35
C GLU A 345 15.32 5.97 -2.24
N ASN A 346 14.50 5.08 -1.67
CA ASN A 346 13.70 4.14 -2.45
C ASN A 346 12.23 4.23 -2.05
N VAL A 347 11.36 4.39 -3.05
CA VAL A 347 9.92 4.54 -2.85
C VAL A 347 9.15 3.56 -3.73
N VAL A 348 8.10 2.95 -3.16
CA VAL A 348 7.13 2.15 -3.91
C VAL A 348 5.76 2.82 -3.78
N LEU A 349 5.26 3.33 -4.89
CA LEU A 349 3.94 3.96 -5.02
C LEU A 349 2.95 2.92 -5.53
N ASN A 350 2.32 2.17 -4.62
CA ASN A 350 1.14 1.37 -4.95
C ASN A 350 -0.09 2.27 -5.04
N ALA A 351 -0.07 3.16 -6.04
CA ALA A 351 -1.03 4.23 -6.26
C ALA A 351 -1.31 4.39 -7.75
N CYS A 352 -2.56 4.19 -8.18
CA CYS A 352 -2.97 4.35 -9.58
C CYS A 352 -2.58 5.74 -10.11
N LEU A 353 -2.20 5.82 -11.38
CA LEU A 353 -1.75 7.06 -12.05
C LEU A 353 -0.46 7.69 -11.50
N SER A 354 0.28 7.00 -10.63
CA SER A 354 1.55 7.53 -10.07
C SER A 354 2.68 7.67 -11.09
N ALA A 355 2.53 7.09 -12.29
CA ALA A 355 3.45 7.29 -13.41
C ALA A 355 2.78 7.95 -14.63
N TYR A 356 1.64 8.62 -14.45
CA TYR A 356 0.92 9.26 -15.55
C TYR A 356 1.69 10.49 -16.08
N ASN A 357 2.04 10.50 -17.37
CA ASN A 357 2.88 11.54 -17.98
C ASN A 357 2.30 12.05 -19.32
N ARG A 358 0.97 12.07 -19.49
CA ARG A 358 0.36 12.43 -20.79
C ARG A 358 0.32 13.94 -21.04
N THR A 359 0.12 14.73 -20.00
CA THR A 359 -0.03 16.18 -20.07
C THR A 359 1.24 16.94 -19.69
N GLY A 360 2.30 16.23 -19.28
CA GLY A 360 3.63 16.77 -19.01
C GLY A 360 4.36 16.02 -17.88
N PRO A 361 5.68 16.19 -17.75
CA PRO A 361 6.46 15.62 -16.64
C PRO A 361 5.93 16.00 -15.25
N THR A 362 5.28 17.16 -15.14
CA THR A 362 4.69 17.68 -13.91
C THR A 362 3.47 16.90 -13.42
N THR A 363 2.87 16.03 -14.24
CA THR A 363 1.78 15.14 -13.81
C THR A 363 2.26 13.77 -13.34
N ASN A 364 3.54 13.46 -13.53
CA ASN A 364 4.13 12.19 -13.15
C ASN A 364 4.64 12.26 -11.71
N LEU A 365 3.93 11.61 -10.77
CA LEU A 365 4.35 11.57 -9.36
C LEU A 365 5.77 11.00 -9.20
N ALA A 366 6.13 9.98 -9.97
CA ALA A 366 7.46 9.40 -9.90
C ALA A 366 8.54 10.42 -10.29
N HIS A 367 8.32 11.23 -11.34
CA HIS A 367 9.26 12.28 -11.72
C HIS A 367 9.43 13.33 -10.61
N ILE A 368 8.32 13.79 -10.01
CA ILE A 368 8.36 14.73 -8.89
C ILE A 368 9.20 14.18 -7.74
N PHE A 369 9.09 12.88 -7.43
CA PHE A 369 9.89 12.25 -6.38
C PHE A 369 11.37 12.20 -6.73
N LEU A 370 11.72 11.84 -7.97
CA LEU A 370 13.12 11.81 -8.44
C LEU A 370 13.74 13.21 -8.42
N GLU A 371 12.98 14.22 -8.84
CA GLU A 371 13.35 15.64 -8.81
C GLU A 371 13.72 16.10 -7.39
N HIS A 372 12.99 15.61 -6.38
CA HIS A 372 13.23 15.92 -4.96
C HIS A 372 14.33 15.06 -4.33
N GLY A 373 15.03 14.21 -5.08
CA GLY A 373 16.19 13.47 -4.58
C GLY A 373 15.95 12.02 -4.19
N ILE A 374 14.75 11.49 -4.40
CA ILE A 374 14.53 10.04 -4.33
C ILE A 374 15.31 9.38 -5.47
N LEU A 375 16.00 8.27 -5.19
CA LEU A 375 16.85 7.58 -6.16
C LEU A 375 16.05 6.63 -7.05
N ASN A 376 15.18 5.81 -6.44
CA ASN A 376 14.41 4.79 -7.15
C ASN A 376 12.93 4.88 -6.79
N VAL A 377 12.06 4.82 -7.80
CA VAL A 377 10.60 4.84 -7.63
C VAL A 377 9.97 3.71 -8.43
N SER A 378 9.21 2.85 -7.75
CA SER A 378 8.24 1.95 -8.39
C SER A 378 6.88 2.64 -8.39
N ALA A 379 6.16 2.64 -9.51
CA ALA A 379 4.92 3.37 -9.70
C ALA A 379 3.96 2.61 -10.64
N MET A 380 2.72 3.10 -10.74
CA MET A 380 1.65 2.54 -11.56
C MET A 380 1.29 3.51 -12.69
N TRP A 381 1.40 3.07 -13.93
CA TRP A 381 1.15 3.92 -15.10
C TRP A 381 -0.32 4.33 -15.23
N PHE A 382 -1.23 3.36 -15.01
CA PHE A 382 -2.68 3.55 -15.07
C PHE A 382 -3.40 2.95 -13.85
N TYR A 383 -4.70 2.68 -13.98
CA TYR A 383 -5.48 1.90 -13.04
C TYR A 383 -5.01 0.45 -13.06
N VAL A 384 -4.73 -0.10 -11.88
CA VAL A 384 -4.22 -1.46 -11.70
C VAL A 384 -5.13 -2.23 -10.74
N HIS A 385 -5.47 -3.45 -11.12
CA HIS A 385 -6.29 -4.31 -10.28
C HIS A 385 -5.46 -4.93 -9.16
N TRP A 386 -6.08 -5.09 -7.99
CA TRP A 386 -5.38 -5.53 -6.78
C TRP A 386 -4.73 -6.91 -6.90
N LYS A 387 -5.25 -7.83 -7.73
CA LYS A 387 -4.60 -9.14 -7.98
C LYS A 387 -3.25 -8.97 -8.67
N THR A 388 -3.17 -8.08 -9.65
CA THR A 388 -1.95 -7.74 -10.39
C THR A 388 -0.90 -7.18 -9.43
N VAL A 389 -1.33 -6.25 -8.56
CA VAL A 389 -0.50 -5.71 -7.48
C VAL A 389 -0.05 -6.79 -6.51
N THR A 390 -0.94 -7.70 -6.11
CA THR A 390 -0.61 -8.82 -5.20
C THR A 390 0.52 -9.68 -5.78
N THR A 391 0.38 -10.08 -7.04
CA THR A 391 1.39 -10.87 -7.76
C THR A 391 2.70 -10.10 -7.88
N TYR A 392 2.64 -8.83 -8.28
CA TYR A 392 3.81 -7.97 -8.39
C TYR A 392 4.55 -7.82 -7.07
N LEU A 393 3.89 -7.36 -6.01
CA LEU A 393 4.52 -7.06 -4.71
C LEU A 393 5.11 -8.32 -4.06
N GLY A 394 4.42 -9.47 -4.18
CA GLY A 394 4.94 -10.74 -3.68
C GLY A 394 6.27 -11.13 -4.31
N ALA A 395 6.37 -11.05 -5.64
CA ALA A 395 7.60 -11.34 -6.37
C ALA A 395 8.65 -10.25 -6.16
N PHE A 396 8.27 -8.98 -6.28
CA PHE A 396 9.13 -7.81 -6.12
C PHE A 396 9.88 -7.82 -4.78
N TYR A 397 9.17 -7.95 -3.67
CA TYR A 397 9.82 -7.93 -2.35
C TYR A 397 10.63 -9.19 -2.06
N ASN A 398 10.22 -10.34 -2.60
CA ASN A 398 11.02 -11.55 -2.48
C ASN A 398 12.37 -11.40 -3.21
N GLU A 399 12.36 -10.81 -4.40
CA GLU A 399 13.59 -10.54 -5.16
C GLU A 399 14.44 -9.46 -4.47
N LEU A 400 13.84 -8.33 -4.14
CA LEU A 400 14.54 -7.18 -3.58
C LEU A 400 15.15 -7.45 -2.19
N LEU A 401 14.36 -8.03 -1.28
CA LEU A 401 14.71 -8.11 0.14
C LEU A 401 15.22 -9.49 0.56
N ILE A 402 14.74 -10.58 -0.05
CA ILE A 402 15.24 -11.94 0.25
C ILE A 402 16.45 -12.29 -0.61
N LYS A 403 16.32 -12.13 -1.94
CA LYS A 403 17.41 -12.48 -2.87
C LYS A 403 18.47 -11.38 -3.01
N GLY A 404 18.17 -10.17 -2.55
CA GLY A 404 19.09 -9.04 -2.60
C GLY A 404 19.36 -8.55 -4.03
N THR A 405 18.40 -8.73 -4.95
CA THR A 405 18.55 -8.25 -6.32
C THR A 405 18.40 -6.73 -6.39
N ASP A 406 18.92 -6.15 -7.47
CA ASP A 406 18.76 -4.72 -7.76
C ASP A 406 17.27 -4.32 -7.86
N PHE A 407 16.95 -3.08 -7.51
CA PHE A 407 15.58 -2.55 -7.49
C PHE A 407 14.84 -2.72 -8.83
N HIS A 408 15.51 -2.45 -9.95
CA HIS A 408 14.89 -2.55 -11.28
C HIS A 408 14.73 -4.00 -11.71
N LEU A 409 15.73 -4.83 -11.41
CA LEU A 409 15.66 -6.25 -11.69
C LEU A 409 14.55 -6.93 -10.86
N ALA A 410 14.40 -6.56 -9.59
CA ALA A 410 13.31 -7.05 -8.74
C ALA A 410 11.95 -6.68 -9.32
N ALA A 411 11.80 -5.46 -9.83
CA ALA A 411 10.57 -5.01 -10.47
C ALA A 411 10.24 -5.76 -11.75
N GLN A 412 11.25 -6.00 -12.58
CA GLN A 412 11.10 -6.83 -13.76
C GLN A 412 10.63 -8.23 -13.39
N ARG A 413 11.21 -8.84 -12.34
CA ARG A 413 10.74 -10.15 -11.84
C ARG A 413 9.30 -10.10 -11.32
N GLY A 414 8.86 -8.95 -10.81
CA GLY A 414 7.46 -8.67 -10.50
C GLY A 414 6.57 -8.75 -11.75
N ARG A 415 6.98 -8.11 -12.86
CA ARG A 415 6.27 -8.18 -14.14
C ARG A 415 6.30 -9.58 -14.76
N ASP A 416 7.42 -10.29 -14.68
CA ASP A 416 7.54 -11.70 -15.09
C ASP A 416 6.54 -12.58 -14.33
N ALA A 417 6.34 -12.31 -13.03
CA ALA A 417 5.41 -13.05 -12.21
C ALA A 417 3.95 -12.79 -12.62
N ILE A 418 3.61 -11.56 -13.01
CA ILE A 418 2.30 -11.22 -13.59
C ILE A 418 2.10 -11.98 -14.89
N ARG A 419 3.06 -11.96 -15.83
CA ARG A 419 2.96 -12.72 -17.10
C ARG A 419 2.73 -14.22 -16.88
N LYS A 420 3.37 -14.80 -15.87
CA LYS A 420 3.21 -16.22 -15.50
C LYS A 420 1.88 -16.51 -14.81
N ASN A 421 1.32 -15.55 -14.10
CA ASN A 421 0.08 -15.66 -13.34
C ASN A 421 -0.80 -14.45 -13.65
N PRO A 422 -1.31 -14.35 -14.89
CA PRO A 422 -2.05 -13.18 -15.31
C PRO A 422 -3.32 -13.02 -14.49
N THR A 423 -3.75 -11.78 -14.31
CA THR A 423 -4.97 -11.50 -13.57
C THR A 423 -6.18 -12.00 -14.37
N CYS A 424 -6.83 -13.04 -13.87
CA CYS A 424 -8.09 -13.51 -14.45
C CYS A 424 -9.28 -12.71 -13.90
N ARG A 425 -10.09 -12.14 -14.80
CA ARG A 425 -11.37 -11.48 -14.51
C ARG A 425 -12.43 -12.10 -15.41
N THR A 426 -13.61 -12.40 -14.84
CA THR A 426 -14.71 -13.10 -15.54
C THR A 426 -14.29 -14.37 -16.31
N GLY A 427 -13.21 -15.05 -15.88
CA GLY A 427 -12.66 -16.24 -16.54
C GLY A 427 -11.62 -15.96 -17.65
N LYS A 428 -11.41 -14.72 -18.07
CA LYS A 428 -10.42 -14.32 -19.07
C LYS A 428 -9.17 -13.73 -18.40
N ALA A 429 -7.98 -14.10 -18.88
CA ALA A 429 -6.70 -13.52 -18.49
C ALA A 429 -6.50 -12.15 -19.16
N TYR A 430 -5.96 -11.18 -18.43
CA TYR A 430 -5.68 -9.83 -18.94
C TYR A 430 -4.17 -9.61 -19.06
N GLU A 431 -3.76 -8.88 -20.09
CA GLU A 431 -2.41 -8.37 -20.31
C GLU A 431 -2.22 -7.06 -19.54
N ASP A 432 -1.74 -7.16 -18.29
CA ASP A 432 -1.55 -5.99 -17.42
C ASP A 432 -0.15 -5.93 -16.77
N SER A 433 0.79 -6.74 -17.25
CA SER A 433 2.16 -6.79 -16.73
C SER A 433 2.95 -5.49 -16.92
N PHE A 434 2.58 -4.65 -17.90
CA PHE A 434 3.25 -3.39 -18.21
C PHE A 434 2.86 -2.22 -17.31
N LEU A 435 1.86 -2.38 -16.43
CA LEU A 435 1.36 -1.28 -15.58
C LEU A 435 2.30 -0.89 -14.45
N CYS A 436 3.08 -1.83 -13.96
CA CYS A 436 4.04 -1.62 -12.88
C CYS A 436 5.37 -1.14 -13.46
N VAL A 437 5.64 0.16 -13.36
CA VAL A 437 6.78 0.83 -14.01
C VAL A 437 7.80 1.31 -12.98
N ASN A 438 9.06 1.43 -13.39
CA ASN A 438 10.14 1.75 -12.45
C ASN A 438 11.10 2.78 -13.03
N TYR A 439 11.38 3.78 -12.20
CA TYR A 439 12.25 4.91 -12.51
C TYR A 439 13.46 4.94 -11.60
N THR A 440 14.58 5.39 -12.16
CA THR A 440 15.76 5.76 -11.38
C THR A 440 16.27 7.12 -11.79
N ARG A 441 16.87 7.82 -10.83
CA ARG A 441 17.58 9.06 -11.10
C ARG A 441 18.97 8.73 -11.62
N LYS A 442 19.39 9.35 -12.71
CA LYS A 442 20.78 9.24 -13.18
C LYS A 442 21.72 9.84 -12.14
N PHE A 443 22.59 9.02 -11.56
CA PHE A 443 23.63 9.49 -10.66
C PHE A 443 24.93 9.61 -11.43
N SER A 444 25.32 10.82 -11.81
CA SER A 444 26.67 11.10 -12.30
C SER A 444 27.66 10.85 -11.17
N ARG A 445 28.15 9.61 -11.02
CA ARG A 445 29.39 9.36 -10.28
C ARG A 445 30.50 10.07 -11.05
N LEU A 446 30.95 11.23 -10.56
CA LEU A 446 32.33 11.66 -10.81
C LEU A 446 33.24 10.52 -10.32
N GLY A 447 33.80 9.75 -11.26
CA GLY A 447 34.72 8.65 -10.99
C GLY A 447 34.09 7.27 -11.02
N ALA A 448 34.15 6.63 -12.19
CA ALA A 448 34.04 5.18 -12.31
C ALA A 448 35.19 4.52 -11.53
N VAL A 449 34.92 4.02 -10.32
CA VAL A 449 35.71 2.92 -9.78
C VAL A 449 35.15 1.66 -10.42
N GLN A 450 35.93 1.13 -11.37
CA GLN A 450 35.76 -0.19 -11.98
C GLN A 450 35.28 -1.19 -10.92
N ARG A 451 34.10 -1.76 -11.16
CA ARG A 451 33.74 -3.03 -10.55
C ARG A 451 34.51 -4.07 -11.37
N GLU A 452 35.60 -4.60 -10.81
CA GLU A 452 36.24 -5.77 -11.38
C GLU A 452 35.21 -6.89 -11.52
N SER A 453 35.14 -7.43 -12.73
CA SER A 453 34.34 -8.58 -13.10
C SER A 453 34.70 -9.73 -12.17
N SER A 454 33.72 -10.26 -11.42
CA SER A 454 33.89 -11.54 -10.75
C SER A 454 34.30 -12.58 -11.79
N PRO A 455 35.37 -13.36 -11.57
CA PRO A 455 35.84 -14.31 -12.57
C PRO A 455 34.82 -15.42 -12.78
N THR A 456 34.54 -15.73 -14.04
CA THR A 456 33.79 -16.91 -14.48
C THR A 456 34.43 -18.19 -13.95
N PRO A 457 33.64 -19.21 -13.55
CA PRO A 457 34.18 -20.47 -13.08
C PRO A 457 34.76 -21.27 -14.25
N SER A 458 36.09 -21.29 -14.36
CA SER A 458 36.77 -22.21 -15.27
C SER A 458 36.91 -23.60 -14.63
N THR A 459 36.52 -24.58 -15.42
CA THR A 459 36.74 -26.01 -15.30
C THR A 459 38.23 -26.38 -15.11
N HIS A 460 38.45 -27.47 -14.36
CA HIS A 460 39.67 -28.28 -14.17
C HIS A 460 40.62 -27.99 -12.99
N SER A 461 40.39 -28.69 -11.88
CA SER A 461 41.28 -29.71 -11.28
C SER A 461 40.49 -30.31 -10.10
N ALA A 462 39.87 -31.49 -10.18
CA ALA A 462 40.51 -32.81 -10.27
C ALA A 462 41.75 -32.89 -9.39
N ASP A 463 41.53 -33.03 -8.08
CA ASP A 463 42.12 -34.08 -7.24
C ASP A 463 42.08 -33.65 -5.77
N SER A 464 41.18 -34.25 -4.99
CA SER A 464 41.47 -34.83 -3.67
C SER A 464 40.19 -35.33 -3.05
N SER A 465 40.09 -36.66 -3.02
CA SER A 465 39.05 -37.48 -2.40
C SER A 465 39.02 -37.33 -0.87
N THR A 466 37.86 -37.70 -0.30
CA THR A 466 37.56 -37.95 1.13
C THR A 466 37.36 -36.67 1.96
N SER A 467 36.32 -36.47 2.76
CA SER A 467 35.48 -37.41 3.51
C SER A 467 34.17 -36.72 3.95
N THR A 468 33.11 -37.52 3.98
CA THR A 468 31.82 -37.25 4.64
C THR A 468 31.98 -37.27 6.16
N THR A 469 31.02 -36.61 6.85
CA THR A 469 30.76 -36.61 8.31
C THR A 469 31.46 -35.55 9.16
N SER A 470 30.68 -34.55 9.62
CA SER A 470 30.65 -34.13 11.04
C SER A 470 29.56 -33.09 11.28
N MET A 471 28.29 -33.52 11.30
CA MET A 471 27.26 -32.88 12.12
C MET A 471 27.11 -33.76 13.37
N LYS A 472 27.87 -33.49 14.44
CA LYS A 472 27.66 -33.96 15.82
C LYS A 472 28.88 -33.61 16.69
N SER A 473 28.94 -32.41 17.26
CA SER A 473 29.82 -32.14 18.41
C SER A 473 29.51 -30.84 19.16
N PHE A 474 28.26 -30.61 19.58
CA PHE A 474 28.00 -29.63 20.65
C PHE A 474 26.89 -30.14 21.59
N MET A 475 27.14 -31.29 22.23
CA MET A 475 26.42 -31.70 23.43
C MET A 475 27.36 -32.46 24.37
N SER A 476 28.08 -31.73 25.24
CA SER A 476 28.41 -32.19 26.60
C SER A 476 28.91 -31.02 27.45
N GLY A 477 28.14 -30.69 28.50
CA GLY A 477 28.50 -29.66 29.46
C GLY A 477 27.43 -29.52 30.54
N LYS A 478 27.56 -30.30 31.62
CA LYS A 478 26.71 -30.21 32.82
C LYS A 478 27.05 -28.95 33.61
N TRP A 479 26.14 -27.96 33.64
CA TRP A 479 26.08 -26.92 34.68
C TRP A 479 24.66 -26.79 35.23
N ARG A 480 24.58 -26.46 36.53
CA ARG A 480 23.50 -26.64 37.50
C ARG A 480 22.43 -25.52 37.44
N GLY A 481 21.16 -25.87 37.72
CA GLY A 481 20.15 -25.05 38.44
C GLY A 481 19.38 -23.97 37.67
N SER A 482 18.11 -24.26 37.32
CA SER A 482 17.06 -23.40 36.69
C SER A 482 16.80 -22.01 37.32
N PRO A 483 16.18 -21.05 36.58
CA PRO A 483 14.71 -21.02 36.45
C PRO A 483 14.21 -21.02 34.99
N ARG A 484 13.26 -21.92 34.72
CA ARG A 484 12.27 -22.01 33.64
C ARG A 484 12.43 -21.03 32.45
N LEU A 485 13.15 -21.52 31.44
CA LEU A 485 13.00 -21.15 30.03
C LEU A 485 11.74 -21.82 29.47
N SER A 486 10.59 -21.20 29.64
CA SER A 486 9.39 -21.53 28.87
C SER A 486 8.79 -20.20 28.42
N ASP A 487 9.07 -19.81 27.17
CA ASP A 487 8.21 -18.95 26.33
C ASP A 487 8.93 -18.43 25.06
N SER A 488 10.27 -18.47 24.99
CA SER A 488 11.01 -17.94 23.83
C SER A 488 11.06 -18.85 22.58
N PHE A 489 10.39 -20.01 22.58
CA PHE A 489 10.37 -20.92 21.43
C PHE A 489 9.03 -20.95 20.66
N LEU A 490 8.01 -20.19 21.08
CA LEU A 490 6.67 -20.26 20.48
C LEU A 490 6.44 -19.29 19.30
N VAL A 491 7.34 -18.35 19.03
CA VAL A 491 7.14 -17.33 17.98
C VAL A 491 7.39 -17.87 16.55
N ALA A 492 7.96 -19.06 16.40
CA ALA A 492 8.41 -19.54 15.08
C ALA A 492 7.26 -19.95 14.14
N ASP A 493 6.09 -20.34 14.66
CA ASP A 493 5.05 -21.02 13.86
C ASP A 493 3.69 -20.33 13.80
N GLU A 494 3.50 -19.15 14.42
CA GLU A 494 2.24 -18.43 14.26
C GLU A 494 2.04 -17.98 12.79
N PRO A 495 0.85 -18.23 12.21
CA PRO A 495 0.53 -17.74 10.87
C PRO A 495 0.52 -16.22 10.89
N ILE A 496 1.01 -15.62 9.80
CA ILE A 496 0.95 -14.17 9.64
C ILE A 496 -0.53 -13.77 9.62
N MET A 497 -0.86 -12.71 10.33
CA MET A 497 -2.20 -12.13 10.31
C MET A 497 -2.36 -11.24 9.07
N ARG A 498 -3.46 -11.43 8.33
CA ARG A 498 -3.87 -10.50 7.27
C ARG A 498 -4.63 -9.37 7.92
N LEU A 499 -4.25 -8.12 7.62
CA LEU A 499 -4.96 -6.97 8.16
C LEU A 499 -6.30 -6.79 7.46
N GLU A 500 -7.38 -6.80 8.23
CA GLU A 500 -8.75 -6.69 7.74
C GLU A 500 -9.30 -5.30 8.09
N LEU A 501 -10.27 -4.78 7.33
CA LEU A 501 -10.79 -3.43 7.57
C LEU A 501 -11.27 -3.17 9.00
N HIS A 502 -11.99 -4.12 9.60
CA HIS A 502 -12.48 -3.97 10.97
C HIS A 502 -11.32 -3.93 12.00
N LEU A 503 -10.19 -4.57 11.71
CA LEU A 503 -8.98 -4.50 12.54
C LEU A 503 -8.23 -3.18 12.35
N LEU A 504 -8.24 -2.62 11.15
CA LEU A 504 -7.74 -1.27 10.89
C LEU A 504 -8.59 -0.22 11.63
N GLU A 505 -9.91 -0.41 11.69
CA GLU A 505 -10.81 0.41 12.53
C GLU A 505 -10.41 0.32 14.02
N LEU A 506 -10.08 -0.87 14.53
CA LEU A 506 -9.60 -1.03 15.91
C LEU A 506 -8.29 -0.26 16.13
N GLU A 507 -7.32 -0.36 15.23
CA GLU A 507 -6.09 0.43 15.30
C GLU A 507 -6.42 1.93 15.34
N TYR A 508 -7.27 2.41 14.43
CA TYR A 508 -7.66 3.82 14.39
C TYR A 508 -8.33 4.30 15.69
N LYS A 509 -9.24 3.51 16.26
CA LYS A 509 -9.90 3.81 17.55
C LYS A 509 -8.92 3.81 18.71
N LEU A 510 -7.99 2.86 18.75
CA LEU A 510 -6.94 2.83 19.77
C LEU A 510 -6.05 4.08 19.68
N MET A 511 -5.69 4.49 18.46
CA MET A 511 -4.79 5.62 18.32
C MET A 511 -5.47 6.98 18.52
N THR A 512 -6.78 7.10 18.25
CA THR A 512 -7.56 8.32 18.50
C THR A 512 -7.96 8.46 19.96
N SER A 513 -8.48 7.39 20.54
CA SER A 513 -9.21 7.43 21.82
C SER A 513 -8.42 6.85 22.98
N ARG A 514 -7.30 6.18 22.71
CA ARG A 514 -6.43 5.46 23.68
C ARG A 514 -7.06 4.29 24.41
N VAL A 515 -8.34 4.40 24.74
CA VAL A 515 -9.16 3.42 25.43
C VAL A 515 -10.19 2.88 24.44
N VAL A 516 -10.19 1.56 24.24
CA VAL A 516 -11.17 0.88 23.40
C VAL A 516 -11.75 -0.32 24.12
N TYR A 517 -13.06 -0.51 24.00
CA TYR A 517 -13.74 -1.75 24.39
C TYR A 517 -14.01 -2.60 23.16
N ALA A 518 -13.32 -3.72 23.07
CA ALA A 518 -13.56 -4.74 22.05
C ALA A 518 -14.62 -5.72 22.54
N SER A 519 -15.74 -5.75 21.82
CA SER A 519 -16.87 -6.63 22.08
C SER A 519 -16.91 -7.78 21.10
N ASP A 520 -17.24 -8.97 21.58
CA ASP A 520 -17.79 -10.05 20.74
C ASP A 520 -19.23 -10.36 21.16
N LEU A 521 -20.19 -10.02 20.30
CA LEU A 521 -21.60 -10.28 20.56
C LEU A 521 -22.00 -11.75 20.33
N ARG A 522 -21.08 -12.58 19.81
CA ARG A 522 -21.32 -14.01 19.63
C ARG A 522 -21.20 -14.74 20.98
N LYS A 523 -22.09 -15.70 21.22
CA LYS A 523 -22.08 -16.51 22.44
C LYS A 523 -20.71 -17.16 22.64
N ALA A 524 -20.25 -17.18 23.90
CA ALA A 524 -18.89 -17.52 24.35
C ALA A 524 -18.28 -18.85 23.85
N SER A 525 -19.05 -19.75 23.23
CA SER A 525 -18.55 -21.02 22.69
C SER A 525 -17.90 -20.90 21.30
N ASP A 526 -18.11 -19.80 20.57
CA ASP A 526 -17.58 -19.59 19.20
C ASP A 526 -16.93 -18.19 19.02
N SER A 527 -16.54 -17.55 20.12
CA SER A 527 -15.85 -16.24 20.09
C SER A 527 -14.38 -16.43 19.75
N ASP A 528 -13.92 -15.83 18.66
CA ASP A 528 -12.52 -15.77 18.27
C ASP A 528 -11.82 -14.49 18.74
N LEU A 529 -12.53 -13.56 19.41
CA LEU A 529 -12.01 -12.24 19.80
C LEU A 529 -10.67 -12.33 20.54
N ASN A 530 -10.56 -13.18 21.57
CA ASN A 530 -9.30 -13.32 22.29
C ASN A 530 -8.18 -13.75 21.34
N VAL A 531 -8.41 -14.75 20.48
CA VAL A 531 -7.42 -15.24 19.51
C VAL A 531 -7.05 -14.16 18.49
N THR A 532 -8.04 -13.40 18.01
CA THR A 532 -7.84 -12.28 17.09
C THR A 532 -6.99 -11.18 17.73
N ILE A 533 -7.29 -10.78 18.98
CA ILE A 533 -6.48 -9.80 19.72
C ILE A 533 -5.07 -10.31 19.98
N GLU A 534 -4.88 -11.59 20.33
CA GLU A 534 -3.54 -12.16 20.48
C GLU A 534 -2.73 -12.08 19.17
N ARG A 535 -3.36 -12.37 18.01
CA ARG A 535 -2.71 -12.22 16.70
C ARG A 535 -2.39 -10.77 16.37
N MET A 536 -3.26 -9.82 16.73
CA MET A 536 -2.98 -8.39 16.57
C MET A 536 -1.82 -7.94 17.46
N VAL A 537 -1.76 -8.40 18.71
CA VAL A 537 -0.63 -8.14 19.61
C VAL A 537 0.68 -8.63 18.99
N SER A 538 0.71 -9.87 18.47
CA SER A 538 1.87 -10.39 17.74
C SER A 538 2.25 -9.48 16.56
N MET A 539 1.28 -9.03 15.76
CA MET A 539 1.51 -8.11 14.64
C MET A 539 2.05 -6.75 15.09
N TRP A 540 1.49 -6.16 16.15
CA TRP A 540 1.91 -4.86 16.69
C TRP A 540 3.33 -4.89 17.25
N LEU A 541 3.70 -5.96 17.96
CA LEU A 541 5.06 -6.18 18.43
C LEU A 541 6.04 -6.35 17.25
N ASN A 542 5.63 -7.10 16.22
CA ASN A 542 6.47 -7.34 15.04
C ASN A 542 6.65 -6.10 14.15
N THR A 543 5.65 -5.23 14.07
CA THR A 543 5.67 -3.99 13.28
C THR A 543 6.13 -2.75 14.06
N ASN A 544 6.75 -2.96 15.22
CA ASN A 544 7.25 -1.93 16.12
C ASN A 544 6.22 -0.87 16.52
N LEU A 545 4.95 -1.27 16.63
CA LEU A 545 3.88 -0.38 17.09
C LEU A 545 3.90 -0.24 18.61
N ILE A 546 4.09 -1.35 19.32
CA ILE A 546 4.09 -1.44 20.79
C ILE A 546 5.34 -2.22 21.22
N ASP A 547 5.98 -1.81 22.32
CA ASP A 547 7.12 -2.53 22.90
C ASP A 547 6.68 -3.56 23.96
N GLU A 548 5.68 -3.19 24.79
CA GLU A 548 5.22 -4.00 25.91
C GLU A 548 3.70 -4.12 25.98
N VAL A 549 3.21 -5.33 26.27
CA VAL A 549 1.79 -5.61 26.49
C VAL A 549 1.60 -6.18 27.88
N PHE A 550 0.69 -5.60 28.65
CA PHE A 550 0.35 -6.01 30.01
C PHE A 550 -1.08 -6.51 30.07
N TYR A 551 -1.30 -7.67 30.70
CA TYR A 551 -2.62 -8.26 30.84
C TYR A 551 -3.13 -8.15 32.28
N TYR A 552 -4.41 -7.81 32.42
CA TYR A 552 -5.08 -7.62 33.70
C TYR A 552 -6.44 -8.32 33.71
N LYS A 553 -6.96 -8.61 34.91
CA LYS A 553 -8.40 -8.83 35.11
C LYS A 553 -9.00 -7.57 35.70
N ALA A 554 -10.23 -7.20 35.32
CA ALA A 554 -10.88 -5.98 35.83
C ALA A 554 -10.93 -5.92 37.36
N LYS A 555 -11.14 -7.06 38.04
CA LYS A 555 -11.09 -7.15 39.50
C LYS A 555 -9.75 -6.75 40.15
N ASP A 556 -8.65 -6.73 39.39
CA ASP A 556 -7.34 -6.32 39.91
C ASP A 556 -7.29 -4.81 40.22
N PHE A 557 -8.19 -4.01 39.66
CA PHE A 557 -8.31 -2.57 39.88
C PHE A 557 -9.02 -2.20 41.20
N ALA A 558 -9.66 -3.15 41.88
CA ALA A 558 -10.23 -2.92 43.23
C ALA A 558 -9.19 -2.96 44.35
N LYS A 559 -7.95 -3.36 44.05
CA LYS A 559 -6.94 -3.62 45.10
C LYS A 559 -6.40 -2.31 45.69
N PRO A 560 -6.22 -2.21 47.03
CA PRO A 560 -5.75 -1.00 47.70
C PRO A 560 -4.38 -0.48 47.21
N ARG A 561 -3.52 -1.38 46.68
CA ARG A 561 -2.21 -1.02 46.08
C ARG A 561 -2.32 -0.09 44.87
N PHE A 562 -3.51 0.07 44.28
CA PHE A 562 -3.79 1.08 43.27
C PHE A 562 -3.60 2.52 43.79
N LEU A 563 -3.84 2.75 45.09
CA LEU A 563 -3.62 4.06 45.73
C LEU A 563 -2.14 4.48 45.75
N ALA A 564 -1.22 3.55 45.51
CA ALA A 564 0.22 3.79 45.40
C ALA A 564 0.74 3.79 43.95
N GLY A 565 -0.15 3.85 42.94
CA GLY A 565 0.21 4.07 41.53
C GLY A 565 0.64 2.84 40.71
N THR A 566 0.71 1.65 41.31
CA THR A 566 1.17 0.43 40.62
C THR A 566 0.09 -0.67 40.58
N VAL A 567 -0.35 -1.04 39.37
CA VAL A 567 -1.25 -2.18 39.13
C VAL A 567 -0.43 -3.42 38.82
N SER A 568 -0.59 -4.48 39.61
CA SER A 568 0.04 -5.77 39.33
C SER A 568 -0.60 -6.38 38.08
N HIS A 569 0.15 -6.47 36.99
CA HIS A 569 -0.25 -7.23 35.81
C HIS A 569 -0.17 -8.74 36.11
N ARG A 570 -0.94 -9.52 35.35
CA ARG A 570 -0.97 -10.99 35.41
C ARG A 570 0.06 -11.62 34.50
N GLU A 571 0.21 -11.04 33.32
CA GLU A 571 1.12 -11.47 32.26
C GLU A 571 1.72 -10.22 31.61
N LYS A 572 2.97 -10.33 31.19
CA LYS A 572 3.66 -9.31 30.40
C LYS A 572 4.23 -9.99 29.16
N ARG A 573 3.93 -9.43 27.99
CA ARG A 573 4.62 -9.76 26.75
C ARG A 573 5.46 -8.59 26.32
N THR A 574 6.65 -8.88 25.85
CA THR A 574 7.57 -7.89 25.29
C THR A 574 7.93 -8.31 23.89
N ARG A 575 8.22 -7.33 23.04
CA ARG A 575 8.72 -7.59 21.70
C ARG A 575 9.88 -8.59 21.76
N ALA A 576 9.78 -9.69 21.00
CA ALA A 576 10.82 -10.69 20.95
C ALA A 576 12.08 -10.08 20.31
N PHE A 577 13.07 -9.80 21.15
CA PHE A 577 14.40 -9.50 20.66
C PHE A 577 15.00 -10.83 20.21
N ASN A 578 14.88 -11.15 18.92
CA ASN A 578 15.53 -12.31 18.33
C ASN A 578 17.05 -12.11 18.33
N GLY A 579 17.63 -12.32 19.50
CA GLY A 579 19.04 -12.27 19.82
C GLY A 579 19.19 -12.79 21.23
N GLY A 580 19.52 -14.07 21.40
CA GLY A 580 19.99 -14.60 22.67
C GLY A 580 21.34 -13.97 23.06
N TYR A 581 22.29 -14.76 23.55
CA TYR A 581 23.63 -14.27 23.98
C TYR A 581 24.40 -13.43 22.93
N LEU A 582 23.97 -13.42 21.66
CA LEU A 582 24.49 -12.59 20.59
C LEU A 582 23.98 -11.14 20.57
N GLN A 583 23.05 -10.75 21.46
CA GLN A 583 22.53 -9.38 21.53
C GLN A 583 23.60 -8.34 21.91
N LEU A 584 24.73 -8.78 22.48
CA LEU A 584 25.93 -7.95 22.69
C LEU A 584 26.66 -7.58 21.39
N LEU A 585 26.37 -8.27 20.29
CA LEU A 585 27.02 -8.08 18.98
C LEU A 585 26.14 -7.32 17.96
N PHE A 586 24.90 -6.97 18.33
CA PHE A 586 23.96 -6.27 17.45
C PHE A 586 23.59 -4.89 18.02
N PRO A 587 23.26 -3.91 17.16
CA PRO A 587 22.85 -2.58 17.62
C PRO A 587 21.62 -2.65 18.54
N ARG A 588 21.53 -1.70 19.48
CA ARG A 588 20.39 -1.59 20.40
C ARG A 588 19.07 -1.60 19.63
N PRO A 589 18.04 -2.32 20.11
CA PRO A 589 16.77 -2.39 19.42
C PRO A 589 16.14 -1.00 19.33
N VAL A 590 15.62 -0.68 18.15
CA VAL A 590 14.85 0.53 17.89
C VAL A 590 13.53 0.42 18.67
N ARG A 591 13.36 1.26 19.70
CA ARG A 591 12.13 1.32 20.51
C ARG A 591 10.91 1.64 19.65
N ALA A 592 9.75 1.15 20.06
CA ALA A 592 8.48 1.52 19.44
C ALA A 592 8.20 3.01 19.66
N LEU A 593 7.53 3.66 18.70
CA LEU A 593 7.08 5.05 18.87
C LEU A 593 5.96 5.14 19.91
N ARG A 594 5.20 4.07 20.10
CA ARG A 594 4.11 3.98 21.07
C ARG A 594 4.42 2.80 22.00
N GLN A 595 4.32 3.00 23.31
CA GLN A 595 5.21 2.26 24.22
C GLN A 595 4.52 1.08 24.90
N THR A 596 3.27 1.22 25.36
CA THR A 596 2.61 0.13 26.09
C THR A 596 1.13 -0.07 25.72
N LEU A 597 0.70 -1.33 25.71
CA LEU A 597 -0.70 -1.71 25.60
C LEU A 597 -1.15 -2.47 26.85
N HIS A 598 -2.29 -2.06 27.42
CA HIS A 598 -2.89 -2.67 28.60
C HIS A 598 -4.18 -3.39 28.21
N ILE A 599 -4.18 -4.72 28.25
CA ILE A 599 -5.34 -5.55 27.91
C ILE A 599 -6.06 -5.97 29.19
N ILE A 600 -7.34 -5.68 29.28
CA ILE A 600 -8.16 -5.94 30.46
C ILE A 600 -9.29 -6.90 30.12
N ARG A 601 -9.32 -8.03 30.82
CA ARG A 601 -10.33 -9.08 30.66
C ARG A 601 -11.31 -9.11 31.84
N ASP A 602 -12.41 -9.84 31.67
CA ASP A 602 -13.45 -10.05 32.68
C ASP A 602 -14.08 -8.74 33.18
N VAL A 603 -14.24 -7.73 32.31
CA VAL A 603 -14.79 -6.42 32.67
C VAL A 603 -16.31 -6.48 32.86
N ASP A 604 -17.03 -7.16 31.97
CA ASP A 604 -18.50 -7.23 31.98
C ASP A 604 -19.07 -7.71 33.32
N PRO A 605 -18.67 -8.88 33.88
CA PRO A 605 -19.24 -9.38 35.13
C PRO A 605 -18.79 -8.61 36.38
N VAL A 606 -17.84 -7.68 36.24
CA VAL A 606 -17.33 -6.86 37.34
C VAL A 606 -18.01 -5.50 37.38
N VAL A 607 -18.23 -4.91 36.20
CA VAL A 607 -18.87 -3.61 36.03
C VAL A 607 -20.40 -3.74 36.01
N ASP A 608 -20.92 -4.87 35.54
CA ASP A 608 -22.34 -5.21 35.59
C ASP A 608 -22.51 -6.65 36.10
N PRO A 609 -22.41 -6.88 37.43
CA PRO A 609 -22.48 -8.21 38.04
C PRO A 609 -23.88 -8.85 38.01
N GLY A 610 -24.91 -8.11 37.56
CA GLY A 610 -26.32 -8.50 37.67
C GLY A 610 -26.80 -8.62 39.12
N THR A 611 -28.04 -9.09 39.29
CA THR A 611 -28.64 -9.34 40.61
C THR A 611 -28.55 -10.82 40.96
N GLN A 612 -27.92 -11.13 42.10
CA GLN A 612 -27.86 -12.47 42.68
C GLN A 612 -28.96 -12.67 43.72
N ALA A 613 -29.25 -13.92 44.07
CA ALA A 613 -30.26 -14.26 45.08
C ALA A 613 -29.85 -13.86 46.50
N ASP A 614 -28.55 -13.78 46.79
CA ASP A 614 -28.02 -13.40 48.10
C ASP A 614 -27.80 -11.86 48.19
N PRO A 615 -28.52 -11.15 49.09
CA PRO A 615 -28.33 -9.72 49.31
C PRO A 615 -26.91 -9.34 49.74
N LEU A 616 -26.21 -10.19 50.51
CA LEU A 616 -24.85 -9.92 50.96
C LEU A 616 -23.85 -10.02 49.80
N GLU A 617 -24.08 -10.95 48.87
CA GLU A 617 -23.28 -11.05 47.66
C GLU A 617 -23.50 -9.85 46.74
N ASN A 618 -24.74 -9.38 46.59
CA ASN A 618 -25.06 -8.16 45.85
C ASN A 618 -24.31 -6.94 46.42
N GLN A 619 -24.33 -6.76 47.75
CA GLN A 619 -23.60 -5.65 48.39
C GLN A 619 -22.10 -5.74 48.12
N ARG A 620 -21.50 -6.93 48.26
CA ARG A 620 -20.07 -7.13 48.00
C ARG A 620 -19.71 -6.89 46.53
N ASN A 621 -20.57 -7.30 45.61
CA ASN A 621 -20.38 -7.08 44.19
C ASN A 621 -20.45 -5.59 43.85
N GLU A 622 -21.37 -4.85 44.48
CA GLU A 622 -21.52 -3.41 44.32
C GLU A 622 -20.33 -2.63 44.91
N ASP A 623 -19.90 -2.95 46.13
CA ASP A 623 -18.71 -2.35 46.74
C ASP A 623 -17.47 -2.56 45.86
N ARG A 624 -17.32 -3.76 45.28
CA ARG A 624 -16.25 -4.08 44.35
C ARG A 624 -16.39 -3.32 43.04
N ARG A 625 -17.60 -3.21 42.47
CA ARG A 625 -17.88 -2.46 41.23
C ARG A 625 -17.40 -1.03 41.37
N VAL A 626 -17.80 -0.34 42.44
CA VAL A 626 -17.41 1.05 42.72
C VAL A 626 -15.89 1.22 42.83
N LEU A 627 -15.20 0.29 43.49
CA LEU A 627 -13.73 0.32 43.60
C LEU A 627 -13.05 0.09 42.26
N VAL A 628 -13.54 -0.87 41.45
CA VAL A 628 -13.00 -1.14 40.11
C VAL A 628 -13.22 0.05 39.18
N GLU A 629 -14.43 0.61 39.12
CA GLU A 629 -14.73 1.77 38.28
C GLU A 629 -13.82 2.95 38.60
N ARG A 630 -13.63 3.26 39.89
CA ARG A 630 -12.69 4.31 40.32
C ARG A 630 -11.24 4.01 39.91
N GLY A 631 -10.82 2.75 40.02
CA GLY A 631 -9.49 2.31 39.62
C GLY A 631 -9.27 2.40 38.10
N LEU A 632 -10.25 1.95 37.32
CA LEU A 632 -10.24 2.05 35.86
C LEU A 632 -10.22 3.51 35.39
N GLN A 633 -11.04 4.38 36.01
CA GLN A 633 -11.08 5.79 35.69
C GLN A 633 -9.73 6.47 35.89
N ARG A 634 -9.12 6.34 37.07
CA ARG A 634 -7.79 6.91 37.35
C ARG A 634 -6.70 6.36 36.44
N PHE A 635 -6.82 5.10 36.05
CA PHE A 635 -5.86 4.48 35.13
C PHE A 635 -6.02 5.06 33.72
N ALA A 636 -7.27 5.22 33.24
CA ALA A 636 -7.55 5.85 31.96
C ALA A 636 -7.10 7.32 31.92
N GLU A 637 -7.39 8.10 32.98
CA GLU A 637 -6.93 9.49 33.12
C GLU A 637 -5.40 9.58 32.98
N ARG A 638 -4.66 8.74 33.68
CA ARG A 638 -3.19 8.69 33.57
C ARG A 638 -2.71 8.34 32.16
N LEU A 639 -3.36 7.38 31.48
CA LEU A 639 -2.99 7.01 30.11
C LEU A 639 -3.22 8.16 29.12
N HIS A 640 -4.30 8.92 29.32
CA HIS A 640 -4.58 10.12 28.53
C HIS A 640 -3.54 11.22 28.78
N GLU A 641 -3.08 11.39 30.02
CA GLU A 641 -2.00 12.31 30.39
C GLU A 641 -0.63 11.89 29.82
N GLU A 642 -0.28 10.62 29.90
CA GLU A 642 0.99 10.06 29.39
C GLU A 642 1.07 10.17 27.87
N GLY A 643 -0.04 9.92 27.16
CA GLY A 643 -0.16 10.13 25.72
C GLY A 643 0.44 9.03 24.83
N HIS A 644 1.25 8.11 25.38
CA HIS A 644 2.03 7.10 24.64
C HIS A 644 1.63 5.64 24.92
N SER A 645 0.50 5.43 25.61
CA SER A 645 0.03 4.12 26.07
C SER A 645 -1.46 3.91 25.77
N TYR A 646 -1.86 2.64 25.63
CA TYR A 646 -3.19 2.23 25.18
C TYR A 646 -3.87 1.27 26.14
N MET A 647 -5.20 1.27 26.16
CA MET A 647 -6.04 0.40 26.98
C MET A 647 -7.07 -0.30 26.09
N LEU A 648 -7.11 -1.62 26.15
CA LEU A 648 -8.05 -2.44 25.40
C LEU A 648 -8.82 -3.35 26.36
N PHE A 649 -10.12 -3.12 26.50
CA PHE A 649 -11.01 -4.05 27.18
C PHE A 649 -11.46 -5.14 26.23
N ILE A 650 -11.58 -6.37 26.74
CA ILE A 650 -12.16 -7.50 26.03
C ILE A 650 -13.43 -7.91 26.77
N GLY A 651 -14.55 -7.86 26.08
CA GLY A 651 -15.86 -8.22 26.61
C GLY A 651 -16.85 -8.69 25.55
N SER A 652 -18.12 -8.72 25.91
CA SER A 652 -19.21 -9.34 25.16
C SER A 652 -20.48 -8.48 25.11
N ARG A 653 -20.39 -7.21 25.52
CA ARG A 653 -21.52 -6.29 25.64
C ARG A 653 -21.58 -5.29 24.49
N ASP A 654 -22.79 -4.87 24.15
CA ASP A 654 -23.03 -3.98 23.03
C ASP A 654 -22.62 -2.52 23.29
N ALA A 655 -22.79 -1.69 22.27
CA ALA A 655 -22.49 -0.27 22.31
C ALA A 655 -23.39 0.51 23.29
N GLN A 656 -24.56 -0.01 23.66
CA GLN A 656 -25.42 0.64 24.65
C GLN A 656 -24.84 0.42 26.05
N TRP A 657 -24.48 -0.82 26.37
CA TRP A 657 -23.83 -1.15 27.63
C TRP A 657 -22.53 -0.36 27.84
N TRP A 658 -21.69 -0.24 26.80
CA TRP A 658 -20.48 0.60 26.87
C TRP A 658 -20.83 2.05 27.22
N ARG A 659 -21.85 2.62 26.58
CA ARG A 659 -22.28 4.00 26.82
C ARG A 659 -22.74 4.22 28.26
N GLU A 660 -23.50 3.27 28.79
CA GLU A 660 -24.03 3.34 30.15
C GLU A 660 -22.92 3.17 31.21
N HIS A 661 -21.97 2.26 30.99
CA HIS A 661 -21.06 1.84 32.05
C HIS A 661 -19.64 2.38 31.95
N LEU A 662 -19.09 2.62 30.75
CA LEU A 662 -17.67 2.89 30.57
C LEU A 662 -17.35 4.13 29.72
N GLN A 663 -18.35 4.82 29.17
CA GLN A 663 -18.13 6.04 28.37
C GLN A 663 -17.38 7.14 29.12
N HIS A 664 -17.51 7.20 30.45
CA HIS A 664 -16.80 8.14 31.30
C HIS A 664 -15.27 8.01 31.23
N LEU A 665 -14.74 6.88 30.71
CA LEU A 665 -13.31 6.67 30.46
C LEU A 665 -12.78 7.39 29.22
N SER A 666 -13.64 8.13 28.50
CA SER A 666 -13.29 8.83 27.25
C SER A 666 -12.71 7.90 26.18
N GLY A 667 -13.31 6.72 26.02
CA GLY A 667 -12.93 5.71 25.04
C GLY A 667 -13.99 5.42 23.99
N GLU A 668 -13.73 4.41 23.15
CA GLU A 668 -14.61 3.99 22.05
C GLU A 668 -15.02 2.52 22.15
N TRP A 669 -16.18 2.18 21.59
CA TRP A 669 -16.62 0.79 21.44
C TRP A 669 -16.25 0.24 20.06
N TRP A 670 -15.78 -0.99 20.01
CA TRP A 670 -15.43 -1.70 18.80
C TRP A 670 -16.04 -3.10 18.79
N LEU A 671 -16.57 -3.51 17.64
CA LEU A 671 -17.22 -4.81 17.46
C LEU A 671 -16.30 -5.78 16.71
N ASN A 672 -15.96 -6.89 17.35
CA ASN A 672 -15.38 -8.04 16.68
C ASN A 672 -16.44 -8.68 15.77
N MET A 673 -16.08 -8.83 14.50
CA MET A 673 -16.96 -9.43 13.51
C MET A 673 -16.14 -10.43 12.71
N ALA A 674 -16.56 -11.70 12.68
CA ALA A 674 -15.89 -12.67 11.83
C ALA A 674 -15.90 -12.19 10.37
N TRP A 675 -14.79 -12.41 9.65
CA TRP A 675 -14.56 -12.02 8.25
C TRP A 675 -15.75 -12.26 7.30
N LYS A 676 -16.50 -13.36 7.52
CA LYS A 676 -17.72 -13.72 6.78
C LYS A 676 -18.96 -12.88 7.10
N TYR A 677 -18.87 -11.84 7.94
CA TYR A 677 -20.01 -11.03 8.40
C TYR A 677 -19.80 -9.53 8.23
N THR A 678 -18.70 -9.13 7.61
CA THR A 678 -18.63 -7.80 6.98
C THR A 678 -19.82 -7.64 6.04
N VAL A 679 -20.37 -6.43 5.90
CA VAL A 679 -21.64 -6.13 5.16
C VAL A 679 -21.70 -6.76 3.75
N HIS A 680 -20.54 -7.12 3.19
CA HIS A 680 -20.34 -7.83 1.92
C HIS A 680 -20.81 -9.27 1.90
N SER A 681 -20.93 -9.96 3.04
CA SER A 681 -21.46 -11.32 3.07
C SER A 681 -22.97 -11.41 2.94
N ARG A 682 -23.70 -10.31 3.17
CA ARG A 682 -25.12 -10.23 2.77
C ARG A 682 -25.24 -10.39 1.25
N TYR A 683 -24.35 -9.73 0.50
CA TYR A 683 -24.34 -9.82 -0.96
C TYR A 683 -23.98 -11.22 -1.47
N VAL A 684 -22.99 -11.89 -0.87
CA VAL A 684 -22.65 -13.29 -1.24
C VAL A 684 -23.79 -14.25 -0.87
N ARG A 685 -24.46 -14.05 0.27
CA ARG A 685 -25.59 -14.90 0.69
C ARG A 685 -26.79 -14.74 -0.23
N ASP A 686 -27.09 -13.52 -0.68
CA ASP A 686 -28.17 -13.24 -1.62
C ASP A 686 -27.88 -13.78 -3.03
N VAL A 687 -26.62 -13.72 -3.49
CA VAL A 687 -26.18 -14.33 -4.76
C VAL A 687 -26.20 -15.87 -4.69
N THR A 688 -25.87 -16.45 -3.54
CA THR A 688 -25.90 -17.92 -3.36
C THR A 688 -27.33 -18.45 -3.23
N LEU A 689 -28.24 -17.68 -2.62
CA LEU A 689 -29.67 -18.02 -2.54
C LEU A 689 -30.38 -17.88 -3.89
N LEU A 690 -29.95 -16.97 -4.77
CA LEU A 690 -30.47 -16.84 -6.14
C LEU A 690 -29.91 -17.90 -7.10
N ALA A 691 -28.67 -18.37 -6.89
CA ALA A 691 -28.07 -19.45 -7.67
C ALA A 691 -28.57 -20.86 -7.30
N GLY A 692 -29.21 -21.02 -6.12
CA GLY A 692 -29.73 -22.30 -5.62
C GLY A 692 -31.01 -22.82 -6.28
N ASN A 693 -31.60 -22.10 -7.24
CA ASN A 693 -32.84 -22.51 -7.91
C ASN A 693 -32.64 -23.23 -9.27
N ARG A 694 -31.42 -23.66 -9.61
CA ARG A 694 -31.22 -24.57 -10.75
C ARG A 694 -31.41 -26.03 -10.30
N ARG A 695 -32.57 -26.57 -10.68
CA ARG A 695 -33.04 -27.96 -10.53
C ARG A 695 -31.91 -29.00 -10.59
N GLU A 696 -31.87 -29.86 -9.60
CA GLU A 696 -31.15 -31.14 -9.65
C GLU A 696 -31.67 -31.98 -10.83
N VAL A 697 -30.76 -32.39 -11.72
CA VAL A 697 -31.03 -33.40 -12.74
C VAL A 697 -30.88 -34.78 -12.08
N PRO A 698 -31.85 -35.71 -12.21
CA PRO A 698 -31.76 -37.01 -11.57
C PRO A 698 -30.66 -37.85 -12.23
N ARG A 699 -29.79 -38.45 -11.42
CA ARG A 699 -28.89 -39.51 -11.86
C ARG A 699 -29.71 -40.78 -12.13
N THR A 700 -29.91 -41.10 -13.41
CA THR A 700 -30.25 -42.47 -13.84
C THR A 700 -29.00 -43.23 -14.23
N LEU A 701 -28.76 -44.31 -13.48
CA LEU A 701 -28.14 -45.60 -13.82
C LEU A 701 -27.41 -45.71 -15.18
N GLN A 702 -26.08 -45.75 -15.16
CA GLN A 702 -25.24 -46.94 -15.41
C GLN A 702 -23.78 -46.65 -15.08
#